data_AF-A0A6F9AAX8-F1
#
_entry.id   AF-A0A6F9AAX8-F1
#
_cell.length_a   1.000
_cell.length_b   1.000
_cell.length_c   1.000
_cell.angle_alpha   90.00
_cell.angle_beta   90.00
_cell.angle_gamma   90.00
#
_symmetry.space_group_name_H-M   'P 1'
#
loop_
_entity.id
_entity.type
_entity.pdbx_description
1 polymer ?
#
loop_
_entity_poly.entity_id
_entity_poly.type
_entity_poly.pdbx_seq_one_letter_code
_entity_poly.pdbx_strand_id
1 'polypeptide(L)'
;IHKMENTASLTDWAEETKRKPRKMLPYRLACQDCGVKFDTIGSFKQHVRRKQHQQQVAELFQTDEHQGQVYFASILVLEHLGRKPTNDPHPIIGLCLVTLCVSPEWRDTFYLCHVCEEKCGPGQIVDHLTSADHLSNYYSYTDPDVLSFSWMPSMDMSNCIRPLAVKEIDKNGPGVLRVLDMPKSVSVRLKRSGYSKVMQALTQTDRLAECIRADRPERMTIQEYHRDPNRKHPLLGLEHLVEYCCEGRGQRRSYLCQLCRLPVPSRIVIQHILSFNHLYWYFKACHPSTLLMKDCYKEYSCSFSSMILDLANQAQAISQSANKEIQRVVLEPAEFSSVEFVYIAALRKLQTIRSERKEGSLKTSITPGDKLEGSMLTKDVTMTTIAETVPMETKSSPETSVTPTAVEETVATAVTTVATASTAPVVTTATSQRGTCRLRCQDCNVICKFVSQYKLHVRHWKHKKMLGDIFGPACIPSFTMYEYLRNPERTEPIIGVYLMVMCVSTECWKTPFYLCHTCQEKIPAHLVMTHLTSALHLQHTLMYQSPQRLPFGWGTELGLEVLKTLAWEEERVRGEKDNVLKVFDIPAIDRPLTFSAHLNNKERKFPMLGLQFLVQYSVTRAGASSPGWGFLCLLCERKLSDGLSVAHIHSYEHVTTFLERAYPGSLEEVEESDERRSEILLDLAQQAEKIHATGHLQFMILKRYIGESVIYERALVILKAIKKRENRGALMPLLPPGKKLVRSDTRD
;
A
#
# COMPACT_ATOMS: atom_id res chain seq x y z
N ILE A 1 -3.90 68.90 4.00
CA ILE A 1 -4.89 68.48 5.01
C ILE A 1 -4.76 66.97 5.16
N HIS A 2 -4.36 66.49 6.36
CA HIS A 2 -4.15 65.09 6.83
C HIS A 2 -3.41 64.08 5.92
N LYS A 3 -2.24 63.52 6.32
CA LYS A 3 -2.00 62.41 7.29
C LYS A 3 -2.63 61.08 6.83
N MET A 4 -1.97 59.92 6.88
CA MET A 4 -0.91 59.50 7.83
C MET A 4 0.00 58.36 7.28
N GLU A 5 1.30 58.45 7.62
CA GLU A 5 2.23 57.39 8.09
C GLU A 5 2.33 56.02 7.40
N ASN A 6 3.55 55.70 6.92
CA ASN A 6 4.10 54.33 7.01
C ASN A 6 5.65 54.36 7.02
N THR A 7 6.27 54.17 8.19
CA THR A 7 7.74 54.10 8.37
C THR A 7 8.07 53.01 9.38
N ALA A 8 8.70 51.92 8.93
CA ALA A 8 9.34 50.93 9.79
C ALA A 8 10.61 50.41 9.09
N SER A 9 11.72 50.37 9.82
CA SER A 9 13.08 50.21 9.29
C SER A 9 13.69 48.86 9.62
N LEU A 10 14.17 48.13 8.60
CA LEU A 10 15.50 47.48 8.50
C LEU A 10 16.28 46.92 9.73
N THR A 11 15.66 46.56 10.87
CA THR A 11 16.39 46.04 12.06
C THR A 11 15.97 44.66 12.59
N ASP A 12 14.87 44.04 12.14
CA ASP A 12 14.29 42.86 12.81
C ASP A 12 14.88 41.48 12.40
N TRP A 13 15.98 41.44 11.65
CA TRP A 13 16.58 40.18 11.15
C TRP A 13 17.69 39.58 12.03
N ALA A 14 17.77 39.96 13.32
CA ALA A 14 18.90 39.62 14.20
C ALA A 14 18.57 38.95 15.56
N GLU A 15 17.30 38.74 15.94
CA GLU A 15 16.94 38.15 17.26
C GLU A 15 16.40 36.71 17.25
N GLU A 16 16.31 36.03 16.10
CA GLU A 16 15.82 34.64 15.99
C GLU A 16 16.86 33.55 16.40
N THR A 17 17.71 33.82 17.42
CA THR A 17 18.75 32.88 17.88
C THR A 17 18.68 32.51 19.37
N LYS A 18 17.55 32.73 20.03
CA LYS A 18 17.27 32.20 21.39
C LYS A 18 16.04 31.30 21.43
N ARG A 19 16.18 30.07 20.90
CA ARG A 19 15.21 28.98 21.10
C ARG A 19 15.09 28.67 22.59
N LYS A 20 14.04 29.16 23.25
CA LYS A 20 13.61 28.68 24.58
C LYS A 20 13.37 27.16 24.49
N PRO A 21 13.75 26.35 25.50
CA PRO A 21 13.42 24.93 25.52
C PRO A 21 11.90 24.76 25.54
N ARG A 22 11.35 24.07 24.53
CA ARG A 22 9.91 23.80 24.42
C ARG A 22 9.47 22.92 25.59
N LYS A 23 8.33 23.25 26.22
CA LYS A 23 7.69 22.39 27.22
C LYS A 23 7.21 21.10 26.54
N MET A 24 7.88 19.98 26.80
CA MET A 24 7.33 18.66 26.45
C MET A 24 6.16 18.32 27.36
N LEU A 25 5.17 17.57 26.85
CA LEU A 25 4.22 16.88 27.75
C LEU A 25 5.02 15.88 28.61
N PRO A 26 4.86 15.90 29.95
CA PRO A 26 5.74 15.10 30.82
C PRO A 26 5.40 13.60 30.77
N TYR A 27 4.11 13.26 30.71
CA TYR A 27 3.61 11.88 30.80
C TYR A 27 3.82 11.08 29.51
N ARG A 28 4.25 9.83 29.65
CA ARG A 28 4.43 8.86 28.54
C ARG A 28 3.49 7.67 28.60
N LEU A 29 3.00 7.35 29.80
CA LEU A 29 2.14 6.20 30.08
C LEU A 29 0.91 6.64 30.87
N ALA A 30 -0.21 5.96 30.67
CA ALA A 30 -1.38 6.05 31.53
C ALA A 30 -1.90 4.63 31.86
N CYS A 31 -2.17 4.36 33.14
CA CYS A 31 -2.93 3.17 33.54
C CYS A 31 -4.40 3.40 33.18
N GLN A 32 -4.96 2.52 32.36
CA GLN A 32 -6.35 2.63 31.94
C GLN A 32 -7.33 2.15 33.01
N ASP A 33 -6.90 1.21 33.85
CA ASP A 33 -7.67 0.63 34.96
C ASP A 33 -7.90 1.65 36.09
N CYS A 34 -6.91 2.50 36.35
CA CYS A 34 -6.92 3.48 37.46
C CYS A 34 -6.98 4.96 37.00
N GLY A 35 -6.88 5.26 35.69
CA GLY A 35 -6.84 6.63 35.16
C GLY A 35 -5.57 7.44 35.48
N VAL A 36 -4.55 6.84 36.12
CA VAL A 36 -3.35 7.54 36.59
C VAL A 36 -2.29 7.65 35.48
N LYS A 37 -1.65 8.82 35.37
CA LYS A 37 -0.61 9.14 34.36
C LYS A 37 0.80 9.09 34.96
N PHE A 38 1.78 8.69 34.14
CA PHE A 38 3.15 8.41 34.56
C PHE A 38 4.20 8.90 33.55
N ASP A 39 5.24 9.55 34.06
CA ASP A 39 6.38 10.03 33.28
C ASP A 39 7.38 8.90 32.95
N THR A 40 7.46 7.91 33.84
CA THR A 40 8.43 6.79 33.73
C THR A 40 7.75 5.43 33.77
N ILE A 41 8.35 4.46 33.09
CA ILE A 41 7.97 3.05 33.18
C ILE A 41 8.25 2.46 34.58
N GLY A 42 9.19 3.04 35.35
CA GLY A 42 9.51 2.63 36.71
C GLY A 42 8.36 2.92 37.68
N SER A 43 7.85 4.15 37.68
CA SER A 43 6.69 4.56 38.49
C SER A 43 5.42 3.79 38.10
N PHE A 44 5.21 3.55 36.80
CA PHE A 44 4.10 2.71 36.33
C PHE A 44 4.20 1.27 36.84
N LYS A 45 5.39 0.63 36.72
CA LYS A 45 5.64 -0.72 37.28
C LYS A 45 5.51 -0.78 38.80
N GLN A 46 5.78 0.30 39.52
CA GLN A 46 5.54 0.36 40.96
C GLN A 46 4.04 0.46 41.28
N HIS A 47 3.28 1.24 40.52
CA HIS A 47 1.83 1.37 40.66
C HIS A 47 1.09 0.04 40.46
N VAL A 48 1.37 -0.67 39.35
CA VAL A 48 0.70 -1.95 39.02
C VAL A 48 0.95 -3.03 40.10
N ARG A 49 2.05 -2.96 40.84
CA ARG A 49 2.37 -3.88 41.94
C ARG A 49 1.66 -3.56 43.26
N ARG A 50 0.94 -2.44 43.38
CA ARG A 50 0.22 -2.09 44.61
C ARG A 50 -1.07 -2.90 44.71
N LYS A 51 -1.42 -3.33 45.92
CA LYS A 51 -2.67 -4.06 46.19
C LYS A 51 -3.91 -3.30 45.67
N GLN A 52 -3.93 -1.98 45.81
CA GLN A 52 -4.99 -1.11 45.28
C GLN A 52 -5.22 -1.27 43.77
N HIS A 53 -4.16 -1.42 42.96
CA HIS A 53 -4.30 -1.64 41.52
C HIS A 53 -4.79 -3.07 41.22
N GLN A 54 -4.27 -4.07 41.92
CA GLN A 54 -4.72 -5.46 41.77
C GLN A 54 -6.19 -5.64 42.15
N GLN A 55 -6.66 -4.92 43.16
CA GLN A 55 -8.07 -4.83 43.54
C GLN A 55 -8.93 -4.16 42.47
N GLN A 56 -8.46 -3.04 41.90
CA GLN A 56 -9.15 -2.37 40.79
C GLN A 56 -9.30 -3.29 39.56
N VAL A 57 -8.24 -4.04 39.18
CA VAL A 57 -8.29 -4.99 38.06
C VAL A 57 -9.24 -6.16 38.36
N ALA A 58 -9.14 -6.76 39.55
CA ALA A 58 -10.04 -7.81 40.01
C ALA A 58 -11.52 -7.39 39.94
N GLU A 59 -11.83 -6.18 40.41
CA GLU A 59 -13.18 -5.62 40.40
C GLU A 59 -13.69 -5.27 38.99
N LEU A 60 -12.84 -4.67 38.14
CA LEU A 60 -13.19 -4.31 36.75
C LEU A 60 -13.50 -5.54 35.87
N PHE A 61 -12.76 -6.63 36.06
CA PHE A 61 -12.89 -7.85 35.27
C PHE A 61 -13.70 -8.97 35.94
N GLN A 62 -14.15 -8.77 37.19
CA GLN A 62 -14.88 -9.74 38.00
C GLN A 62 -14.10 -11.06 38.18
N THR A 63 -12.85 -10.95 38.61
CA THR A 63 -11.93 -12.07 38.87
C THR A 63 -11.29 -11.95 40.24
N ASP A 64 -10.63 -13.01 40.72
CA ASP A 64 -9.86 -12.97 41.96
C ASP A 64 -8.66 -11.99 41.90
N GLU A 65 -8.21 -11.50 43.06
CA GLU A 65 -6.98 -10.70 43.18
C GLU A 65 -5.75 -11.52 42.76
N HIS A 66 -4.89 -10.96 41.90
CA HIS A 66 -3.62 -11.62 41.57
C HIS A 66 -2.63 -11.58 42.74
N GLN A 67 -2.21 -12.75 43.22
CA GLN A 67 -1.23 -12.89 44.32
C GLN A 67 0.19 -13.27 43.84
N GLY A 68 0.42 -13.32 42.52
CA GLY A 68 1.66 -13.80 41.92
C GLY A 68 2.67 -12.70 41.53
N GLN A 69 3.67 -13.11 40.75
CA GLN A 69 4.78 -12.24 40.33
C GLN A 69 4.45 -11.51 39.02
N VAL A 70 4.36 -10.18 39.09
CA VAL A 70 4.05 -9.27 37.97
C VAL A 70 5.22 -9.18 36.98
N TYR A 71 5.07 -9.78 35.79
CA TYR A 71 6.01 -9.68 34.67
C TYR A 71 5.62 -8.53 33.71
N PHE A 72 6.59 -7.71 33.33
CA PHE A 72 6.41 -6.70 32.27
C PHE A 72 7.41 -6.92 31.14
N ALA A 73 6.88 -7.16 29.95
CA ALA A 73 7.64 -7.19 28.70
C ALA A 73 8.19 -5.79 28.34
N SER A 74 9.08 -5.73 27.35
CA SER A 74 9.46 -4.48 26.71
C SER A 74 8.26 -3.83 26.01
N ILE A 75 8.17 -2.50 26.09
CA ILE A 75 7.19 -1.70 25.37
C ILE A 75 7.89 -1.11 24.15
N LEU A 76 7.88 -1.86 23.05
CA LEU A 76 8.62 -1.54 21.81
C LEU A 76 8.33 -0.14 21.25
N VAL A 77 7.10 0.37 21.43
CA VAL A 77 6.74 1.75 21.06
C VAL A 77 7.57 2.79 21.83
N LEU A 78 7.76 2.60 23.15
CA LEU A 78 8.57 3.50 23.96
C LEU A 78 10.07 3.37 23.66
N GLU A 79 10.54 2.18 23.28
CA GLU A 79 11.90 1.99 22.81
C GLU A 79 12.15 2.73 21.50
N HIS A 80 11.22 2.66 20.54
CA HIS A 80 11.31 3.40 19.27
C HIS A 80 11.38 4.91 19.50
N LEU A 81 10.49 5.47 20.35
CA LEU A 81 10.51 6.88 20.74
C LEU A 81 11.78 7.28 21.53
N GLY A 82 12.46 6.32 22.16
CA GLY A 82 13.71 6.53 22.90
C GLY A 82 14.98 6.48 22.04
N ARG A 83 14.88 6.05 20.77
CA ARG A 83 16.03 6.04 19.84
C ARG A 83 16.39 7.48 19.44
N LYS A 84 17.69 7.73 19.22
CA LYS A 84 18.14 9.01 18.65
C LYS A 84 17.52 9.18 17.25
N PRO A 85 17.09 10.39 16.86
CA PRO A 85 16.48 10.63 15.56
C PRO A 85 17.44 10.22 14.44
N THR A 86 16.96 9.33 13.56
CA THR A 86 17.59 8.95 12.31
C THR A 86 17.38 10.03 11.25
N ASN A 87 18.21 10.04 10.20
CA ASN A 87 18.11 11.01 9.10
C ASN A 87 16.77 10.93 8.32
N ASP A 88 16.03 9.82 8.43
CA ASP A 88 14.63 9.71 8.03
C ASP A 88 13.75 9.54 9.29
N PRO A 89 12.98 10.56 9.71
CA PRO A 89 12.10 10.47 10.86
C PRO A 89 10.89 9.59 10.51
N HIS A 90 10.66 8.56 11.31
CA HIS A 90 9.46 7.71 11.25
C HIS A 90 8.50 8.15 12.38
N PRO A 91 7.67 9.18 12.15
CA PRO A 91 6.84 9.78 13.19
C PRO A 91 5.76 8.82 13.68
N ILE A 92 5.59 8.73 14.99
CA ILE A 92 4.45 8.08 15.64
C ILE A 92 3.56 9.17 16.24
N ILE A 93 2.33 9.24 15.76
CA ILE A 93 1.27 10.14 16.25
C ILE A 93 0.06 9.34 16.75
N GLY A 94 -0.70 9.93 17.66
CA GLY A 94 -1.94 9.35 18.15
C GLY A 94 -1.78 8.20 19.14
N LEU A 95 -0.72 8.17 19.97
CA LEU A 95 -0.62 7.18 21.07
C LEU A 95 -1.76 7.29 22.08
N CYS A 96 -2.35 8.48 22.21
CA CYS A 96 -3.61 8.70 22.92
C CYS A 96 -4.84 8.04 22.25
N LEU A 97 -4.66 7.27 21.19
CA LEU A 97 -5.65 6.40 20.55
C LEU A 97 -5.15 4.95 20.44
N VAL A 98 -4.07 4.60 21.15
CA VAL A 98 -3.50 3.25 21.23
C VAL A 98 -3.59 2.74 22.66
N THR A 99 -4.07 1.51 22.81
CA THR A 99 -4.13 0.79 24.09
C THR A 99 -3.24 -0.43 24.04
N LEU A 100 -2.24 -0.50 24.92
CA LEU A 100 -1.42 -1.69 25.15
C LEU A 100 -2.12 -2.58 26.19
N CYS A 101 -2.59 -3.75 25.76
CA CYS A 101 -3.15 -4.78 26.64
C CYS A 101 -2.02 -5.67 27.17
N VAL A 102 -1.89 -5.77 28.49
CA VAL A 102 -0.91 -6.62 29.18
C VAL A 102 -1.59 -7.56 30.15
N SER A 103 -1.00 -8.74 30.39
CA SER A 103 -1.38 -9.59 31.51
C SER A 103 -0.12 -9.86 32.35
N PRO A 104 0.04 -9.27 33.55
CA PRO A 104 1.26 -9.43 34.33
C PRO A 104 1.59 -10.88 34.70
N GLU A 105 0.57 -11.74 34.80
CA GLU A 105 0.73 -13.17 35.07
C GLU A 105 1.29 -13.96 33.88
N TRP A 106 1.28 -13.37 32.67
CA TRP A 106 1.47 -14.08 31.42
C TRP A 106 2.07 -13.19 30.34
N ARG A 107 3.27 -13.51 29.84
CA ARG A 107 4.10 -12.64 28.96
C ARG A 107 3.54 -12.32 27.56
N ASP A 108 2.25 -12.50 27.33
CA ASP A 108 1.56 -12.15 26.09
C ASP A 108 1.05 -10.71 26.18
N THR A 109 1.24 -9.95 25.10
CA THR A 109 0.83 -8.54 25.02
C THR A 109 0.35 -8.26 23.60
N PHE A 110 -0.60 -7.35 23.45
CA PHE A 110 -1.05 -6.88 22.14
C PHE A 110 -1.49 -5.43 22.22
N TYR A 111 -1.52 -4.76 21.08
CA TYR A 111 -1.95 -3.38 20.98
C TYR A 111 -3.31 -3.30 20.28
N LEU A 112 -4.15 -2.37 20.71
CA LEU A 112 -5.38 -1.98 20.03
C LEU A 112 -5.20 -0.56 19.48
N CYS A 113 -5.27 -0.40 18.16
CA CYS A 113 -5.29 0.90 17.52
C CYS A 113 -6.75 1.31 17.30
N HIS A 114 -7.23 2.29 18.08
CA HIS A 114 -8.61 2.77 17.97
C HIS A 114 -8.84 3.66 16.73
N VAL A 115 -7.76 4.17 16.12
CA VAL A 115 -7.78 4.89 14.84
C VAL A 115 -8.15 3.94 13.70
N CYS A 116 -7.36 2.87 13.54
CA CYS A 116 -7.51 1.89 12.45
C CYS A 116 -8.53 0.78 12.75
N GLU A 117 -9.00 0.66 13.99
CA GLU A 117 -9.85 -0.44 14.46
C GLU A 117 -9.16 -1.81 14.32
N GLU A 118 -7.86 -1.84 14.62
CA GLU A 118 -6.99 -2.99 14.44
C GLU A 118 -6.37 -3.46 15.75
N LYS A 119 -6.03 -4.75 15.78
CA LYS A 119 -5.26 -5.38 16.85
C LYS A 119 -3.90 -5.78 16.30
N CYS A 120 -2.84 -5.19 16.83
CA CYS A 120 -1.48 -5.40 16.36
C CYS A 120 -0.70 -6.29 17.35
N GLY A 121 0.11 -7.21 16.83
CA GLY A 121 1.13 -7.88 17.64
C GLY A 121 2.23 -6.90 18.08
N PRO A 122 2.99 -7.21 19.14
CA PRO A 122 4.03 -6.31 19.64
C PRO A 122 5.12 -6.03 18.60
N GLY A 123 5.49 -7.02 17.77
CA GLY A 123 6.44 -6.82 16.67
C GLY A 123 5.89 -6.08 15.45
N GLN A 124 4.60 -5.72 15.40
CA GLN A 124 3.94 -5.08 14.25
C GLN A 124 3.51 -3.63 14.53
N ILE A 125 3.43 -3.22 15.80
CA ILE A 125 2.84 -1.92 16.16
C ILE A 125 3.64 -0.72 15.66
N VAL A 126 4.97 -0.80 15.59
CA VAL A 126 5.80 0.32 15.10
C VAL A 126 5.58 0.54 13.60
N ASP A 127 5.61 -0.54 12.81
CA ASP A 127 5.32 -0.49 11.37
C ASP A 127 3.89 0.00 11.11
N HIS A 128 2.91 -0.46 11.91
CA HIS A 128 1.53 0.01 11.82
C HIS A 128 1.43 1.52 12.10
N LEU A 129 1.96 2.01 13.23
CA LEU A 129 1.86 3.43 13.62
C LEU A 129 2.66 4.39 12.74
N THR A 130 3.58 3.88 11.91
CA THR A 130 4.38 4.66 10.96
C THR A 130 3.93 4.49 9.51
N SER A 131 2.91 3.64 9.26
CA SER A 131 2.31 3.42 7.94
C SER A 131 1.49 4.62 7.46
N ALA A 132 1.42 4.79 6.12
CA ALA A 132 0.58 5.82 5.51
C ALA A 132 -0.91 5.66 5.91
N ASP A 133 -1.39 4.41 6.04
CA ASP A 133 -2.76 4.11 6.44
C ASP A 133 -3.08 4.62 7.85
N HIS A 134 -2.20 4.37 8.85
CA HIS A 134 -2.41 4.91 10.20
C HIS A 134 -2.37 6.44 10.22
N LEU A 135 -1.42 7.05 9.51
CA LEU A 135 -1.31 8.51 9.46
C LEU A 135 -2.54 9.16 8.79
N SER A 136 -3.02 8.59 7.68
CA SER A 136 -4.24 9.05 6.99
C SER A 136 -5.49 8.84 7.85
N ASN A 137 -5.62 7.66 8.48
CA ASN A 137 -6.71 7.37 9.41
C ASN A 137 -6.67 8.27 10.64
N TYR A 138 -5.49 8.67 11.14
CA TYR A 138 -5.35 9.58 12.27
C TYR A 138 -5.88 10.97 11.94
N TYR A 139 -5.48 11.55 10.80
CA TYR A 139 -6.03 12.85 10.39
C TYR A 139 -7.53 12.76 10.08
N SER A 140 -8.00 11.67 9.45
CA SER A 140 -9.43 11.39 9.32
C SER A 140 -10.18 11.22 10.65
N TYR A 141 -9.48 10.96 11.76
CA TYR A 141 -10.04 10.84 13.11
C TYR A 141 -10.11 12.19 13.83
N THR A 142 -9.12 13.07 13.61
CA THR A 142 -8.89 14.27 14.41
C THR A 142 -9.13 15.58 13.66
N ASP A 143 -8.57 15.73 12.46
CA ASP A 143 -8.63 16.94 11.62
C ASP A 143 -8.55 16.53 10.13
N PRO A 144 -9.70 16.28 9.47
CA PRO A 144 -9.71 15.83 8.09
C PRO A 144 -9.26 16.90 7.08
N ASP A 145 -9.22 18.18 7.47
CA ASP A 145 -8.72 19.27 6.61
C ASP A 145 -7.20 19.19 6.38
N VAL A 146 -6.48 18.35 7.14
CA VAL A 146 -5.05 18.03 6.92
C VAL A 146 -4.88 17.03 5.76
N LEU A 147 -5.92 16.26 5.41
CA LEU A 147 -5.86 15.32 4.29
C LEU A 147 -5.78 16.05 2.95
N SER A 148 -5.09 15.46 1.98
CA SER A 148 -5.06 15.98 0.62
C SER A 148 -6.42 15.79 -0.06
N PHE A 149 -7.03 16.89 -0.53
CA PHE A 149 -8.26 16.82 -1.30
C PHE A 149 -8.05 16.06 -2.61
N SER A 150 -9.09 15.36 -3.06
CA SER A 150 -9.10 14.52 -4.27
C SER A 150 -7.95 13.52 -4.33
N TRP A 151 -7.55 12.92 -3.20
CA TRP A 151 -6.43 11.98 -3.15
C TRP A 151 -6.67 10.75 -4.02
N MET A 152 -5.59 10.15 -4.51
CA MET A 152 -5.59 8.99 -5.41
C MET A 152 -4.75 7.84 -4.82
N PRO A 153 -5.12 6.56 -5.05
CA PRO A 153 -4.31 5.42 -4.60
C PRO A 153 -2.89 5.36 -5.18
N SER A 154 -2.63 6.05 -6.31
CA SER A 154 -1.29 6.17 -6.91
C SER A 154 -0.39 7.22 -6.23
N MET A 155 -0.91 7.99 -5.27
CA MET A 155 -0.10 8.94 -4.50
C MET A 155 0.83 8.23 -3.53
N ASP A 156 2.06 8.71 -3.41
CA ASP A 156 2.88 8.43 -2.23
C ASP A 156 2.36 9.26 -1.04
N MET A 157 1.32 8.73 -0.41
CA MET A 157 0.72 9.27 0.81
C MET A 157 1.74 9.35 1.96
N SER A 158 2.79 8.51 1.96
CA SER A 158 3.86 8.59 2.96
C SER A 158 4.61 9.91 2.83
N ASN A 159 5.01 10.31 1.61
CA ASN A 159 5.73 11.56 1.39
C ASN A 159 4.87 12.80 1.65
N CYS A 160 3.57 12.73 1.41
CA CYS A 160 2.65 13.85 1.67
C CYS A 160 2.34 14.03 3.15
N ILE A 161 2.07 12.93 3.88
CA ILE A 161 1.54 12.99 5.26
C ILE A 161 2.67 12.95 6.31
N ARG A 162 3.80 12.25 6.06
CA ARG A 162 4.90 12.15 7.03
C ARG A 162 5.46 13.52 7.48
N PRO A 163 5.65 14.53 6.61
CA PRO A 163 6.08 15.88 7.05
C PRO A 163 5.06 16.59 7.95
N LEU A 164 3.76 16.30 7.78
CA LEU A 164 2.69 16.82 8.62
C LEU A 164 2.69 16.12 9.98
N ALA A 165 2.90 14.81 10.00
CA ALA A 165 3.04 14.01 11.22
C ALA A 165 4.27 14.44 12.07
N VAL A 166 5.38 14.84 11.44
CA VAL A 166 6.52 15.44 12.17
C VAL A 166 6.14 16.76 12.83
N LYS A 167 5.43 17.65 12.12
CA LYS A 167 4.93 18.93 12.69
C LYS A 167 3.94 18.69 13.84
N GLU A 168 3.13 17.64 13.74
CA GLU A 168 2.18 17.24 14.77
C GLU A 168 2.91 16.77 16.06
N ILE A 169 3.97 15.97 15.93
CA ILE A 169 4.84 15.60 17.07
C ILE A 169 5.51 16.84 17.67
N ASP A 170 6.00 17.76 16.84
CA ASP A 170 6.64 19.00 17.28
C ASP A 170 5.72 19.94 18.07
N LYS A 171 4.40 19.85 17.84
CA LYS A 171 3.35 20.67 18.45
C LYS A 171 2.70 19.99 19.66
N ASN A 172 2.26 18.74 19.49
CA ASN A 172 1.40 18.01 20.43
C ASN A 172 2.10 16.78 21.05
N GLY A 173 3.32 16.45 20.61
CA GLY A 173 4.00 15.21 20.97
C GLY A 173 3.39 13.97 20.32
N PRO A 174 3.92 12.76 20.59
CA PRO A 174 3.36 11.51 20.08
C PRO A 174 2.05 11.10 20.79
N GLY A 175 1.68 11.78 21.89
CA GLY A 175 0.59 11.42 22.79
C GLY A 175 1.03 10.47 23.93
N VAL A 176 0.08 10.13 24.81
CA VAL A 176 0.29 9.24 25.96
C VAL A 176 -0.21 7.84 25.61
N LEU A 177 0.64 6.82 25.74
CA LEU A 177 0.25 5.42 25.55
C LEU A 177 -0.59 4.93 26.75
N ARG A 178 -1.80 4.42 26.50
CA ARG A 178 -2.59 3.76 27.56
C ARG A 178 -2.17 2.31 27.71
N VAL A 179 -2.14 1.84 28.96
CA VAL A 179 -1.88 0.44 29.30
C VAL A 179 -3.07 -0.08 30.10
N LEU A 180 -3.68 -1.15 29.60
CA LEU A 180 -4.77 -1.88 30.22
C LEU A 180 -4.20 -3.19 30.79
N ASP A 181 -4.24 -3.32 32.11
CA ASP A 181 -3.94 -4.58 32.80
C ASP A 181 -5.15 -5.51 32.68
N MET A 182 -4.94 -6.80 32.43
CA MET A 182 -6.04 -7.77 32.36
C MET A 182 -5.66 -9.15 32.93
N PRO A 183 -6.60 -9.82 33.63
CA PRO A 183 -6.41 -11.18 34.11
C PRO A 183 -6.04 -12.15 33.00
N LYS A 184 -5.22 -13.15 33.33
CA LYS A 184 -4.74 -14.17 32.37
C LYS A 184 -5.89 -14.91 31.67
N SER A 185 -6.97 -15.19 32.38
CA SER A 185 -8.19 -15.82 31.83
C SER A 185 -8.78 -15.01 30.66
N VAL A 186 -8.84 -13.68 30.82
CA VAL A 186 -9.30 -12.74 29.80
C VAL A 186 -8.29 -12.65 28.65
N SER A 187 -7.00 -12.49 28.97
CA SER A 187 -5.94 -12.39 27.95
C SER A 187 -5.87 -13.63 27.04
N VAL A 188 -5.96 -14.84 27.62
CA VAL A 188 -5.95 -16.11 26.86
C VAL A 188 -7.17 -16.20 25.94
N ARG A 189 -8.36 -15.86 26.43
CA ARG A 189 -9.60 -15.82 25.64
C ARG A 189 -9.53 -14.82 24.48
N LEU A 190 -8.84 -13.69 24.67
CA LEU A 190 -8.72 -12.63 23.67
C LEU A 190 -7.52 -12.78 22.72
N LYS A 191 -6.60 -13.74 22.97
CA LYS A 191 -5.36 -13.94 22.20
C LYS A 191 -5.59 -14.05 20.68
N ARG A 192 -6.57 -14.86 20.25
CA ARG A 192 -6.90 -15.07 18.81
C ARG A 192 -8.03 -14.19 18.28
N SER A 193 -8.63 -13.34 19.12
CA SER A 193 -9.69 -12.42 18.72
C SER A 193 -9.12 -11.20 17.98
N GLY A 194 -9.80 -10.74 16.92
CA GLY A 194 -9.56 -9.44 16.28
C GLY A 194 -10.20 -8.29 17.06
N TYR A 195 -9.87 -7.05 16.68
CA TYR A 195 -10.26 -5.81 17.38
C TYR A 195 -11.73 -5.77 17.79
N SER A 196 -12.68 -6.00 16.88
CA SER A 196 -14.12 -5.92 17.20
C SER A 196 -14.55 -6.88 18.31
N LYS A 197 -14.04 -8.12 18.32
CA LYS A 197 -14.33 -9.12 19.37
C LYS A 197 -13.66 -8.78 20.69
N VAL A 198 -12.47 -8.17 20.64
CA VAL A 198 -11.78 -7.65 21.83
C VAL A 198 -12.57 -6.48 22.43
N MET A 199 -12.93 -5.48 21.63
CA MET A 199 -13.72 -4.34 22.09
C MET A 199 -15.06 -4.79 22.68
N GLN A 200 -15.78 -5.70 22.02
CA GLN A 200 -17.04 -6.25 22.55
C GLN A 200 -16.87 -6.89 23.95
N ALA A 201 -15.76 -7.61 24.18
CA ALA A 201 -15.45 -8.20 25.49
C ALA A 201 -15.02 -7.15 26.52
N LEU A 202 -14.28 -6.11 26.11
CA LEU A 202 -13.83 -5.01 26.97
C LEU A 202 -14.91 -3.95 27.23
N THR A 203 -16.09 -4.04 26.61
CA THR A 203 -17.22 -3.15 26.87
C THR A 203 -18.47 -3.89 27.38
N GLN A 204 -18.29 -5.05 28.02
CA GLN A 204 -19.40 -5.82 28.60
C GLN A 204 -20.01 -5.12 29.82
N THR A 205 -19.18 -4.59 30.71
CA THR A 205 -19.59 -3.82 31.90
C THR A 205 -19.47 -2.32 31.63
N ASP A 206 -20.32 -1.49 32.27
CA ASP A 206 -20.26 -0.03 32.08
C ASP A 206 -18.93 0.54 32.56
N ARG A 207 -18.46 0.13 33.74
CA ARG A 207 -17.18 0.55 34.31
C ARG A 207 -16.00 0.28 33.39
N LEU A 208 -15.91 -0.92 32.80
CA LEU A 208 -14.83 -1.22 31.87
C LEU A 208 -14.99 -0.44 30.56
N ALA A 209 -16.21 -0.28 30.06
CA ALA A 209 -16.50 0.54 28.89
C ALA A 209 -16.15 2.03 29.09
N GLU A 210 -16.35 2.57 30.30
CA GLU A 210 -15.91 3.91 30.72
C GLU A 210 -14.39 4.00 30.78
N CYS A 211 -13.69 3.07 31.45
CA CYS A 211 -12.23 3.03 31.49
C CYS A 211 -11.60 2.97 30.07
N ILE A 212 -12.21 2.20 29.16
CA ILE A 212 -11.77 2.07 27.76
C ILE A 212 -12.00 3.36 26.94
N ARG A 213 -12.98 4.20 27.31
CA ARG A 213 -13.26 5.49 26.67
C ARG A 213 -12.58 6.70 27.34
N ALA A 214 -12.22 6.58 28.63
CA ALA A 214 -11.69 7.68 29.42
C ALA A 214 -10.44 8.33 28.80
N ASP A 215 -10.40 9.67 28.84
CA ASP A 215 -9.36 10.52 28.24
C ASP A 215 -9.07 10.25 26.75
N ARG A 216 -9.94 9.54 26.03
CA ARG A 216 -9.78 9.28 24.60
C ARG A 216 -10.50 10.35 23.79
N PRO A 217 -9.82 11.04 22.86
CA PRO A 217 -10.50 11.90 21.89
C PRO A 217 -11.63 11.15 21.19
N GLU A 218 -12.74 11.83 20.94
CA GLU A 218 -13.81 11.27 20.12
C GLU A 218 -13.40 11.29 18.63
N ARG A 219 -13.99 10.39 17.85
CA ARG A 219 -13.72 10.29 16.41
C ARG A 219 -14.57 11.32 15.69
N MET A 220 -13.94 12.18 14.89
CA MET A 220 -14.61 13.03 13.91
C MET A 220 -15.58 12.21 13.05
N THR A 221 -16.88 12.46 13.18
CA THR A 221 -17.91 11.84 12.36
C THR A 221 -18.12 12.65 11.07
N ILE A 222 -18.69 12.03 10.04
CA ILE A 222 -19.04 12.75 8.82
C ILE A 222 -20.11 13.82 9.07
N GLN A 223 -21.01 13.62 10.05
CA GLN A 223 -22.04 14.59 10.41
C GLN A 223 -21.48 15.80 11.16
N GLU A 224 -20.47 15.64 12.02
CA GLU A 224 -19.75 16.77 12.64
C GLU A 224 -18.96 17.55 11.59
N TYR A 225 -18.18 16.84 10.77
CA TYR A 225 -17.39 17.45 9.71
C TYR A 225 -18.25 18.15 8.64
N HIS A 226 -19.46 17.65 8.36
CA HIS A 226 -20.42 18.34 7.50
C HIS A 226 -20.97 19.64 8.10
N ARG A 227 -21.09 19.73 9.43
CA ARG A 227 -21.62 20.89 10.14
C ARG A 227 -20.57 21.95 10.50
N ASP A 228 -19.27 21.65 10.38
CA ASP A 228 -18.21 22.61 10.66
C ASP A 228 -18.17 23.71 9.58
N PRO A 229 -18.48 24.98 9.91
CA PRO A 229 -18.45 26.08 8.95
C PRO A 229 -17.03 26.46 8.51
N ASN A 230 -15.99 26.00 9.23
CA ASN A 230 -14.59 26.29 8.93
C ASN A 230 -13.94 25.20 8.04
N ARG A 231 -14.66 24.11 7.75
CA ARG A 231 -14.18 23.01 6.92
C ARG A 231 -13.74 23.51 5.55
N LYS A 232 -12.50 23.23 5.17
CA LYS A 232 -11.96 23.52 3.82
C LYS A 232 -12.60 22.63 2.75
N HIS A 233 -12.55 21.31 2.93
CA HIS A 233 -13.16 20.29 2.05
C HIS A 233 -13.16 20.64 0.54
N PRO A 234 -14.31 20.55 -0.20
CA PRO A 234 -15.72 20.42 0.21
C PRO A 234 -16.22 18.99 0.51
N LEU A 235 -17.55 18.78 0.53
CA LEU A 235 -18.23 17.47 0.64
C LEU A 235 -19.35 17.35 -0.41
N LEU A 236 -19.26 16.34 -1.27
CA LEU A 236 -20.23 16.04 -2.32
C LEU A 236 -20.78 14.62 -2.12
N GLY A 237 -21.95 14.32 -2.69
CA GLY A 237 -22.49 12.97 -2.70
C GLY A 237 -22.99 12.42 -1.36
N LEU A 238 -23.14 13.27 -0.33
CA LEU A 238 -23.63 12.85 1.00
C LEU A 238 -25.04 12.24 0.95
N GLU A 239 -25.90 12.75 0.06
CA GLU A 239 -27.24 12.22 -0.17
C GLU A 239 -27.23 10.80 -0.75
N HIS A 240 -26.10 10.37 -1.34
CA HIS A 240 -25.87 9.02 -1.87
C HIS A 240 -25.21 8.07 -0.86
N LEU A 241 -25.05 8.50 0.40
CA LEU A 241 -24.59 7.66 1.50
C LEU A 241 -25.79 7.19 2.32
N VAL A 242 -25.82 5.88 2.59
CA VAL A 242 -26.71 5.28 3.57
C VAL A 242 -25.89 4.94 4.80
N GLU A 243 -26.05 5.69 5.89
CA GLU A 243 -25.59 5.28 7.21
C GLU A 243 -26.49 4.15 7.71
N TYR A 244 -25.91 3.02 8.08
CA TYR A 244 -26.58 2.01 8.88
C TYR A 244 -25.84 1.84 10.19
N CYS A 245 -26.58 1.82 11.30
CA CYS A 245 -26.02 1.84 12.64
C CYS A 245 -26.82 0.98 13.61
N CYS A 246 -26.16 0.49 14.65
CA CYS A 246 -26.81 -0.19 15.76
C CYS A 246 -26.72 0.69 17.01
N GLU A 247 -27.87 0.96 17.65
CA GLU A 247 -27.95 1.73 18.88
C GLU A 247 -27.79 0.81 20.11
N GLY A 248 -27.12 1.30 21.16
CA GLY A 248 -26.82 0.52 22.37
C GLY A 248 -25.32 0.42 22.71
N ARG A 249 -24.97 -0.52 23.61
CA ARG A 249 -23.58 -0.71 24.06
C ARG A 249 -22.68 -1.15 22.91
N GLY A 250 -21.63 -0.37 22.65
CA GLY A 250 -20.70 -0.64 21.56
C GLY A 250 -21.21 -0.17 20.19
N GLN A 251 -22.02 0.89 20.14
CA GLN A 251 -22.59 1.53 18.93
C GLN A 251 -21.69 1.36 17.69
N ARG A 252 -22.14 0.53 16.74
CA ARG A 252 -21.45 0.31 15.46
C ARG A 252 -22.17 1.12 14.40
N ARG A 253 -21.41 1.76 13.51
CA ARG A 253 -21.94 2.42 12.31
C ARG A 253 -21.05 2.08 11.11
N SER A 254 -21.68 2.00 9.95
CA SER A 254 -21.06 1.78 8.65
C SER A 254 -21.88 2.52 7.60
N TYR A 255 -21.31 2.76 6.44
CA TYR A 255 -21.96 3.48 5.35
C TYR A 255 -22.01 2.63 4.10
N LEU A 256 -23.01 2.83 3.27
CA LEU A 256 -23.11 2.25 1.93
C LEU A 256 -23.10 3.40 0.91
N CYS A 257 -22.06 3.47 0.08
CA CYS A 257 -22.00 4.50 -0.97
C CYS A 257 -22.65 4.00 -2.25
N GLN A 258 -23.75 4.64 -2.65
CA GLN A 258 -24.50 4.26 -3.85
C GLN A 258 -23.79 4.67 -5.15
N LEU A 259 -23.05 5.80 -5.14
CA LEU A 259 -22.23 6.26 -6.28
C LEU A 259 -21.06 5.29 -6.56
N CYS A 260 -20.29 4.95 -5.54
CA CYS A 260 -19.12 4.08 -5.66
C CYS A 260 -19.45 2.59 -5.60
N ARG A 261 -20.71 2.23 -5.29
CA ARG A 261 -21.21 0.85 -5.15
C ARG A 261 -20.36 -0.02 -4.23
N LEU A 262 -19.98 0.51 -3.07
CA LEU A 262 -19.16 -0.18 -2.07
C LEU A 262 -19.58 0.15 -0.64
N PRO A 263 -19.43 -0.78 0.32
CA PRO A 263 -19.57 -0.50 1.74
C PRO A 263 -18.30 0.20 2.28
N VAL A 264 -18.53 1.21 3.12
CA VAL A 264 -17.51 2.10 3.68
C VAL A 264 -17.55 1.98 5.21
N PRO A 265 -16.53 1.36 5.84
CA PRO A 265 -16.40 1.37 7.30
C PRO A 265 -16.33 2.80 7.86
N SER A 266 -16.94 3.04 9.02
CA SER A 266 -16.98 4.40 9.61
C SER A 266 -15.62 5.05 9.80
N ARG A 267 -14.55 4.27 10.01
CA ARG A 267 -13.20 4.79 10.17
C ARG A 267 -12.58 5.44 8.94
N ILE A 268 -13.11 5.17 7.74
CA ILE A 268 -12.62 5.73 6.46
C ILE A 268 -13.69 6.52 5.70
N VAL A 269 -14.85 6.81 6.29
CA VAL A 269 -15.96 7.47 5.55
C VAL A 269 -15.59 8.85 5.03
N ILE A 270 -14.88 9.66 5.82
CA ILE A 270 -14.45 11.00 5.42
C ILE A 270 -13.39 10.89 4.30
N GLN A 271 -12.35 10.07 4.50
CA GLN A 271 -11.34 9.76 3.45
C GLN A 271 -11.98 9.29 2.14
N HIS A 272 -13.01 8.45 2.20
CA HIS A 272 -13.71 7.95 1.03
C HIS A 272 -14.35 9.09 0.23
N ILE A 273 -15.11 9.98 0.88
CA ILE A 273 -15.82 11.11 0.22
C ILE A 273 -14.83 12.11 -0.38
N LEU A 274 -13.69 12.33 0.30
CA LEU A 274 -12.62 13.22 -0.16
C LEU A 274 -11.72 12.61 -1.24
N SER A 275 -11.90 11.32 -1.57
CA SER A 275 -11.09 10.63 -2.59
C SER A 275 -11.49 11.02 -4.01
N PHE A 276 -10.54 11.07 -4.93
CA PHE A 276 -10.84 11.29 -6.35
C PHE A 276 -11.80 10.22 -6.91
N ASN A 277 -11.73 8.99 -6.41
CA ASN A 277 -12.65 7.91 -6.80
C ASN A 277 -14.12 8.29 -6.55
N HIS A 278 -14.43 8.86 -5.37
CA HIS A 278 -15.78 9.29 -5.04
C HIS A 278 -16.21 10.50 -5.86
N LEU A 279 -15.35 11.53 -5.92
CA LEU A 279 -15.61 12.77 -6.66
C LEU A 279 -15.86 12.48 -8.15
N TYR A 280 -15.08 11.59 -8.77
CA TYR A 280 -15.27 11.17 -10.16
C TYR A 280 -16.67 10.56 -10.41
N TRP A 281 -17.12 9.64 -9.54
CA TRP A 281 -18.45 9.04 -9.68
C TRP A 281 -19.58 10.05 -9.40
N TYR A 282 -19.36 10.99 -8.49
CA TYR A 282 -20.28 12.12 -8.27
C TYR A 282 -20.42 12.97 -9.54
N PHE A 283 -19.32 13.49 -10.10
CA PHE A 283 -19.38 14.30 -11.33
C PHE A 283 -19.95 13.52 -12.50
N LYS A 284 -19.59 12.24 -12.67
CA LYS A 284 -20.14 11.40 -13.75
C LYS A 284 -21.66 11.20 -13.65
N ALA A 285 -22.23 11.24 -12.44
CA ALA A 285 -23.68 11.09 -12.24
C ALA A 285 -24.42 12.44 -12.24
N CYS A 286 -23.89 13.44 -11.56
CA CYS A 286 -24.56 14.72 -11.30
C CYS A 286 -24.21 15.85 -12.28
N HIS A 287 -23.03 15.81 -12.92
CA HIS A 287 -22.55 16.83 -13.86
C HIS A 287 -21.80 16.17 -15.04
N PRO A 288 -22.47 15.34 -15.85
CA PRO A 288 -21.84 14.60 -16.95
C PRO A 288 -21.06 15.54 -17.89
N SER A 289 -19.98 15.04 -18.47
CA SER A 289 -19.04 15.80 -19.33
C SER A 289 -18.17 16.85 -18.62
N THR A 290 -18.25 17.00 -17.29
CA THR A 290 -17.34 17.86 -16.51
C THR A 290 -15.91 17.29 -16.44
N LEU A 291 -15.79 15.97 -16.24
CA LEU A 291 -14.50 15.27 -16.21
C LEU A 291 -14.32 14.38 -17.44
N LEU A 292 -13.06 14.21 -17.86
CA LEU A 292 -12.65 13.21 -18.83
C LEU A 292 -12.83 11.79 -18.27
N MET A 293 -12.61 10.78 -19.10
CA MET A 293 -12.56 9.38 -18.66
C MET A 293 -11.53 9.19 -17.54
N LYS A 294 -11.88 8.40 -16.53
CA LYS A 294 -11.09 8.20 -15.30
C LYS A 294 -9.60 7.92 -15.56
N ASP A 295 -9.31 7.12 -16.58
CA ASP A 295 -7.95 6.65 -16.91
C ASP A 295 -7.05 7.73 -17.51
N CYS A 296 -7.60 8.91 -17.82
CA CYS A 296 -6.84 10.11 -18.16
C CYS A 296 -6.12 10.71 -16.94
N TYR A 297 -6.59 10.42 -15.72
CA TYR A 297 -6.04 10.92 -14.47
C TYR A 297 -5.17 9.83 -13.83
N LYS A 298 -3.88 9.81 -14.18
CA LYS A 298 -2.91 8.82 -13.68
C LYS A 298 -2.06 9.34 -12.52
N GLU A 299 -1.71 10.62 -12.56
CA GLU A 299 -0.81 11.28 -11.62
C GLU A 299 -1.53 12.37 -10.83
N TYR A 300 -1.24 12.45 -9.54
CA TYR A 300 -1.70 13.54 -8.68
C TYR A 300 -0.73 14.71 -8.72
N SER A 301 -1.26 15.92 -8.90
CA SER A 301 -0.48 17.15 -8.93
C SER A 301 -1.23 18.30 -8.24
N CYS A 302 -0.53 19.37 -7.87
CA CYS A 302 -1.16 20.54 -7.26
C CYS A 302 -2.17 21.23 -8.19
N SER A 303 -1.92 21.25 -9.51
CA SER A 303 -2.86 21.77 -10.51
C SER A 303 -4.09 20.87 -10.65
N PHE A 304 -3.92 19.55 -10.66
CA PHE A 304 -5.03 18.60 -10.63
C PHE A 304 -5.91 18.79 -9.37
N SER A 305 -5.29 18.82 -8.18
CA SER A 305 -6.02 19.01 -6.92
C SER A 305 -6.77 20.35 -6.88
N SER A 306 -6.14 21.44 -7.34
CA SER A 306 -6.78 22.76 -7.41
C SER A 306 -7.96 22.80 -8.38
N MET A 307 -7.84 22.14 -9.54
CA MET A 307 -8.91 22.04 -10.54
C MET A 307 -10.09 21.20 -10.03
N ILE A 308 -9.84 20.04 -9.41
CA ILE A 308 -10.92 19.23 -8.82
C ILE A 308 -11.56 19.96 -7.63
N LEU A 309 -10.81 20.74 -6.86
CA LEU A 309 -11.32 21.58 -5.77
C LEU A 309 -12.22 22.72 -6.27
N ASP A 310 -11.83 23.43 -7.33
CA ASP A 310 -12.66 24.46 -7.99
C ASP A 310 -14.02 23.87 -8.44
N LEU A 311 -13.96 22.81 -9.26
CA LEU A 311 -15.16 22.10 -9.74
C LEU A 311 -16.04 21.58 -8.59
N ALA A 312 -15.43 21.11 -7.50
CA ALA A 312 -16.17 20.58 -6.35
C ALA A 312 -16.84 21.69 -5.53
N ASN A 313 -16.24 22.87 -5.44
CA ASN A 313 -16.86 24.04 -4.81
C ASN A 313 -18.03 24.58 -5.66
N GLN A 314 -17.87 24.62 -6.99
CA GLN A 314 -18.97 24.96 -7.91
C GLN A 314 -20.16 24.00 -7.74
N ALA A 315 -19.89 22.69 -7.74
CA ALA A 315 -20.92 21.67 -7.50
C ALA A 315 -21.56 21.81 -6.11
N GLN A 316 -20.77 22.09 -5.06
CA GLN A 316 -21.34 22.27 -3.71
C GLN A 316 -22.28 23.48 -3.67
N ALA A 317 -21.90 24.62 -4.28
CA ALA A 317 -22.73 25.82 -4.34
C ALA A 317 -24.09 25.57 -5.05
N ILE A 318 -24.09 24.87 -6.18
CA ILE A 318 -25.33 24.46 -6.88
C ILE A 318 -26.19 23.56 -5.97
N SER A 319 -25.54 22.66 -5.24
CA SER A 319 -26.20 21.64 -4.43
C SER A 319 -26.84 22.13 -3.13
N GLN A 320 -26.42 23.29 -2.60
CA GLN A 320 -26.84 23.85 -1.30
C GLN A 320 -28.34 24.21 -1.24
N SER A 321 -29.02 24.26 -2.38
CA SER A 321 -30.47 24.50 -2.48
C SER A 321 -31.35 23.30 -2.09
N ALA A 322 -30.77 22.08 -2.04
CA ALA A 322 -31.49 20.86 -1.69
C ALA A 322 -31.07 20.35 -0.29
N ASN A 323 -32.05 19.89 0.49
CA ASN A 323 -31.82 19.39 1.85
C ASN A 323 -31.17 17.99 1.81
N LYS A 324 -29.84 17.94 1.71
CA LYS A 324 -29.02 16.75 1.39
C LYS A 324 -28.48 16.03 2.64
N GLU A 325 -29.38 15.58 3.51
CA GLU A 325 -28.98 14.76 4.65
C GLU A 325 -28.59 13.32 4.24
N ILE A 326 -27.67 12.72 5.01
CA ILE A 326 -27.28 11.31 4.88
C ILE A 326 -28.47 10.44 5.33
N GLN A 327 -28.89 9.49 4.49
CA GLN A 327 -29.98 8.58 4.86
C GLN A 327 -29.53 7.65 5.99
N ARG A 328 -30.30 7.57 7.09
CA ARG A 328 -29.95 6.78 8.27
C ARG A 328 -30.90 5.59 8.45
N VAL A 329 -30.35 4.41 8.75
CA VAL A 329 -31.08 3.18 9.08
C VAL A 329 -30.58 2.64 10.42
N VAL A 330 -31.48 2.53 11.41
CA VAL A 330 -31.16 1.95 12.72
C VAL A 330 -31.48 0.46 12.72
N LEU A 331 -30.53 -0.39 13.13
CA LEU A 331 -30.61 -1.85 13.08
C LEU A 331 -30.40 -2.47 14.46
N GLU A 332 -31.07 -3.59 14.71
CA GLU A 332 -30.79 -4.42 15.88
C GLU A 332 -29.38 -5.04 15.80
N PRO A 333 -28.73 -5.40 16.93
CA PRO A 333 -27.36 -5.93 16.93
C PRO A 333 -27.15 -7.17 16.05
N ALA A 334 -28.16 -8.05 16.00
CA ALA A 334 -28.17 -9.23 15.16
C ALA A 334 -28.31 -8.88 13.67
N GLU A 335 -29.23 -7.95 13.33
CA GLU A 335 -29.42 -7.47 11.96
C GLU A 335 -28.16 -6.79 11.42
N PHE A 336 -27.56 -5.88 12.20
CA PHE A 336 -26.30 -5.20 11.85
C PHE A 336 -25.19 -6.21 11.55
N SER A 337 -25.12 -7.30 12.31
CA SER A 337 -24.14 -8.37 12.13
C SER A 337 -24.43 -9.27 10.92
N SER A 338 -25.66 -9.24 10.40
CA SER A 338 -26.07 -9.95 9.18
C SER A 338 -25.85 -9.15 7.88
N VAL A 339 -25.53 -7.85 7.97
CA VAL A 339 -25.24 -7.03 6.78
C VAL A 339 -23.85 -7.41 6.22
N GLU A 340 -23.85 -8.10 5.09
CA GLU A 340 -22.64 -8.53 4.39
C GLU A 340 -21.76 -7.36 3.93
N PHE A 341 -20.46 -7.63 3.72
CA PHE A 341 -19.52 -6.67 3.15
C PHE A 341 -19.59 -6.57 1.61
N VAL A 342 -20.57 -7.21 0.97
CA VAL A 342 -20.79 -7.12 -0.48
C VAL A 342 -21.91 -6.11 -0.75
N TYR A 343 -21.62 -5.06 -1.54
CA TYR A 343 -22.55 -3.94 -1.77
C TYR A 343 -23.98 -4.36 -2.15
N ILE A 344 -24.12 -5.31 -3.09
CA ILE A 344 -25.43 -5.76 -3.56
C ILE A 344 -26.22 -6.50 -2.46
N ALA A 345 -25.55 -7.33 -1.66
CA ALA A 345 -26.17 -8.03 -0.53
C ALA A 345 -26.56 -7.07 0.59
N ALA A 346 -25.65 -6.14 0.94
CA ALA A 346 -25.92 -5.08 1.91
C ALA A 346 -27.11 -4.20 1.48
N LEU A 347 -27.13 -3.73 0.23
CA LEU A 347 -28.23 -2.92 -0.30
C LEU A 347 -29.56 -3.67 -0.24
N ARG A 348 -29.59 -4.94 -0.70
CA ARG A 348 -30.80 -5.77 -0.63
C ARG A 348 -31.29 -5.93 0.80
N LYS A 349 -30.41 -6.30 1.74
CA LYS A 349 -30.77 -6.52 3.15
C LYS A 349 -31.33 -5.24 3.80
N LEU A 350 -30.70 -4.08 3.57
CA LEU A 350 -31.19 -2.80 4.06
C LEU A 350 -32.52 -2.40 3.40
N GLN A 351 -32.70 -2.67 2.10
CA GLN A 351 -33.98 -2.43 1.40
C GLN A 351 -35.11 -3.32 1.93
N THR A 352 -34.85 -4.61 2.18
CA THR A 352 -35.82 -5.53 2.80
C THR A 352 -36.27 -5.00 4.17
N ILE A 353 -35.33 -4.65 5.04
CA ILE A 353 -35.64 -4.13 6.39
C ILE A 353 -36.47 -2.84 6.33
N ARG A 354 -36.13 -1.90 5.41
CA ARG A 354 -36.95 -0.69 5.21
C ARG A 354 -38.34 -1.00 4.67
N SER A 355 -38.46 -1.97 3.77
CA SER A 355 -39.75 -2.38 3.19
C SER A 355 -40.65 -3.03 4.25
N GLU A 356 -40.11 -3.88 5.11
CA GLU A 356 -40.78 -4.49 6.27
C GLU A 356 -41.29 -3.40 7.25
N ARG A 357 -40.52 -2.33 7.44
CA ARG A 357 -40.86 -1.16 8.27
C ARG A 357 -41.77 -0.13 7.57
N LYS A 358 -42.18 -0.38 6.32
CA LYS A 358 -42.95 0.54 5.46
C LYS A 358 -42.26 1.89 5.21
N GLU A 359 -40.94 1.91 5.24
CA GLU A 359 -40.11 3.07 4.91
C GLU A 359 -39.84 3.16 3.39
N GLY A 360 -39.52 4.37 2.92
CA GLY A 360 -39.22 4.62 1.51
C GLY A 360 -37.95 3.96 0.98
N SER A 361 -37.84 3.87 -0.35
CA SER A 361 -36.67 3.33 -1.06
C SER A 361 -35.37 4.06 -0.67
N LEU A 362 -34.27 3.30 -0.55
CA LEU A 362 -32.93 3.86 -0.35
C LEU A 362 -32.36 4.54 -1.59
N LYS A 363 -32.83 4.20 -2.81
CA LYS A 363 -32.27 4.75 -4.04
C LYS A 363 -32.60 6.24 -4.17
N THR A 364 -31.57 7.09 -4.26
CA THR A 364 -31.76 8.48 -4.68
C THR A 364 -32.04 8.57 -6.17
N SER A 365 -32.93 9.48 -6.58
CA SER A 365 -33.03 9.91 -7.96
C SER A 365 -31.94 10.95 -8.25
N ILE A 366 -31.25 10.80 -9.38
CA ILE A 366 -30.22 11.75 -9.83
C ILE A 366 -30.76 12.42 -11.08
N THR A 367 -31.01 13.72 -10.99
CA THR A 367 -31.22 14.57 -12.17
C THR A 367 -29.85 15.14 -12.56
N PRO A 368 -29.29 14.81 -13.73
CA PRO A 368 -28.04 15.41 -14.18
C PRO A 368 -28.20 16.91 -14.38
N GLY A 369 -27.27 17.69 -13.83
CA GLY A 369 -27.12 19.12 -14.10
C GLY A 369 -26.09 19.39 -15.19
N ASP A 370 -25.91 20.67 -15.51
CA ASP A 370 -25.01 21.12 -16.57
C ASP A 370 -23.53 20.82 -16.26
N LYS A 371 -22.73 20.83 -17.34
CA LYS A 371 -21.28 20.72 -17.30
C LYS A 371 -20.68 21.92 -16.56
N LEU A 372 -19.76 21.65 -15.64
CA LEU A 372 -19.00 22.69 -14.92
C LEU A 372 -17.71 23.06 -15.68
N GLU A 373 -17.29 24.31 -15.57
CA GLU A 373 -16.09 24.83 -16.26
C GLU A 373 -15.03 25.26 -15.25
N GLY A 374 -13.81 24.74 -15.41
CA GLY A 374 -12.69 25.08 -14.54
C GLY A 374 -12.14 26.47 -14.85
N SER A 375 -12.07 27.33 -13.84
CA SER A 375 -11.68 28.75 -13.96
C SER A 375 -10.26 28.98 -14.52
N MET A 376 -9.41 27.95 -14.47
CA MET A 376 -8.00 28.00 -14.90
C MET A 376 -7.76 27.80 -16.41
N LEU A 377 -8.77 27.42 -17.21
CA LEU A 377 -8.59 27.12 -18.64
C LEU A 377 -8.63 28.35 -19.57
N THR A 378 -8.91 29.55 -19.05
CA THR A 378 -9.22 30.74 -19.86
C THR A 378 -8.03 31.67 -20.14
N LYS A 379 -6.79 31.30 -19.79
CA LYS A 379 -5.61 32.20 -19.94
C LYS A 379 -4.50 31.75 -20.87
N ASP A 380 -4.41 30.47 -21.23
CA ASP A 380 -3.35 29.97 -22.13
C ASP A 380 -3.88 28.90 -23.11
N VAL A 381 -4.68 29.29 -24.11
CA VAL A 381 -4.58 28.88 -25.53
C VAL A 381 -5.45 29.84 -26.36
N THR A 382 -4.82 30.81 -27.03
CA THR A 382 -5.40 31.48 -28.20
C THR A 382 -4.80 30.89 -29.47
N MET A 383 -5.66 30.59 -30.45
CA MET A 383 -5.34 29.98 -31.76
C MET A 383 -5.00 28.47 -31.66
N THR A 384 -5.43 27.62 -32.60
CA THR A 384 -5.78 27.93 -34.00
C THR A 384 -7.05 27.21 -34.46
N THR A 385 -7.95 27.98 -35.08
CA THR A 385 -9.13 27.48 -35.79
C THR A 385 -8.72 26.97 -37.18
N ILE A 386 -9.19 25.77 -37.56
CA ILE A 386 -9.53 25.49 -38.97
C ILE A 386 -10.93 24.92 -38.96
N ALA A 387 -11.84 25.64 -39.62
CA ALA A 387 -13.19 25.18 -39.91
C ALA A 387 -13.26 24.83 -41.39
N GLU A 388 -13.86 23.68 -41.72
CA GLU A 388 -14.48 23.48 -43.03
C GLU A 388 -15.92 23.00 -42.82
N THR A 389 -16.84 23.91 -43.13
CA THR A 389 -18.28 23.69 -43.22
C THR A 389 -18.65 23.10 -44.58
N VAL A 390 -19.77 22.38 -44.67
CA VAL A 390 -20.99 22.82 -45.40
C VAL A 390 -22.12 21.78 -45.20
N PRO A 391 -23.42 22.17 -45.17
CA PRO A 391 -24.48 21.39 -44.52
C PRO A 391 -25.54 20.84 -45.49
N MET A 392 -26.58 20.15 -44.97
CA MET A 392 -28.00 20.49 -45.25
C MET A 392 -29.00 19.65 -44.43
N GLU A 393 -30.12 20.28 -44.05
CA GLU A 393 -31.36 19.61 -43.60
C GLU A 393 -32.09 18.98 -44.84
N THR A 394 -33.10 18.10 -44.73
CA THR A 394 -34.47 18.47 -44.33
C THR A 394 -35.36 17.24 -44.09
N LYS A 395 -36.40 17.45 -43.27
CA LYS A 395 -37.47 16.56 -42.76
C LYS A 395 -38.36 15.91 -43.84
N SER A 396 -38.94 14.75 -43.51
CA SER A 396 -40.40 14.51 -43.62
C SER A 396 -40.86 13.25 -42.87
N SER A 397 -41.87 13.37 -42.00
CA SER A 397 -42.77 12.28 -41.55
C SER A 397 -44.06 12.30 -42.43
N PRO A 398 -45.07 11.40 -42.31
CA PRO A 398 -45.88 11.19 -41.09
C PRO A 398 -46.37 9.72 -40.79
N GLU A 399 -46.79 9.54 -39.53
CA GLU A 399 -48.01 8.88 -38.97
C GLU A 399 -48.82 7.87 -39.84
N THR A 400 -49.55 6.85 -39.32
CA THR A 400 -50.43 6.85 -38.12
C THR A 400 -50.88 5.41 -37.70
N SER A 401 -51.17 5.22 -36.39
CA SER A 401 -52.22 4.36 -35.76
C SER A 401 -52.56 2.91 -36.19
N VAL A 402 -52.69 1.99 -35.21
CA VAL A 402 -53.94 1.34 -34.69
C VAL A 402 -53.63 0.03 -33.93
N THR A 403 -54.37 -0.23 -32.84
CA THR A 403 -54.46 -1.48 -32.04
C THR A 403 -55.94 -1.75 -31.73
N PRO A 404 -56.35 -2.88 -31.10
CA PRO A 404 -56.03 -4.31 -31.32
C PRO A 404 -57.31 -5.20 -31.36
N THR A 405 -57.21 -6.50 -31.70
CA THR A 405 -58.25 -7.50 -31.31
C THR A 405 -57.69 -8.92 -31.19
N ALA A 406 -58.33 -9.75 -30.36
CA ALA A 406 -57.91 -11.10 -29.96
C ALA A 406 -58.80 -12.21 -30.55
N VAL A 407 -58.31 -13.46 -30.55
CA VAL A 407 -59.09 -14.72 -30.53
C VAL A 407 -58.34 -15.77 -29.68
N GLU A 408 -59.07 -16.68 -29.05
CA GLU A 408 -58.66 -17.65 -28.03
C GLU A 408 -58.25 -19.04 -28.58
N GLU A 409 -57.65 -19.87 -27.70
CA GLU A 409 -57.72 -21.36 -27.66
C GLU A 409 -57.16 -22.19 -28.85
N THR A 410 -56.72 -23.47 -28.72
CA THR A 410 -56.72 -24.46 -27.62
C THR A 410 -55.54 -25.47 -27.73
N VAL A 411 -55.13 -26.04 -26.60
CA VAL A 411 -54.68 -27.45 -26.33
C VAL A 411 -53.84 -28.24 -27.36
N ALA A 412 -52.64 -28.70 -26.95
CA ALA A 412 -52.21 -30.11 -27.07
C ALA A 412 -50.97 -30.43 -26.20
N THR A 413 -50.95 -31.63 -25.59
CA THR A 413 -49.97 -32.10 -24.60
C THR A 413 -48.97 -33.09 -25.19
N ALA A 414 -47.69 -33.05 -24.78
CA ALA A 414 -46.80 -34.21 -24.85
C ALA A 414 -45.72 -34.18 -23.74
N VAL A 415 -45.85 -35.08 -22.77
CA VAL A 415 -44.85 -35.37 -21.73
C VAL A 415 -44.26 -36.75 -22.01
N THR A 416 -42.92 -36.86 -22.11
CA THR A 416 -42.24 -38.16 -21.99
C THR A 416 -40.82 -38.01 -21.39
N THR A 417 -40.71 -38.23 -20.07
CA THR A 417 -39.51 -38.84 -19.45
C THR A 417 -39.40 -40.31 -19.90
N VAL A 418 -38.30 -41.06 -19.90
CA VAL A 418 -37.29 -41.47 -18.90
C VAL A 418 -36.13 -42.08 -19.76
N ALA A 419 -34.83 -42.14 -19.42
CA ALA A 419 -34.25 -43.02 -18.41
C ALA A 419 -32.72 -42.92 -18.30
N THR A 420 -32.22 -43.34 -17.14
CA THR A 420 -30.79 -43.47 -16.79
C THR A 420 -30.12 -44.70 -17.41
N ALA A 421 -28.84 -44.59 -17.75
CA ALA A 421 -27.91 -45.73 -17.72
C ALA A 421 -26.53 -45.29 -17.21
N SER A 422 -25.98 -46.07 -16.28
CA SER A 422 -24.67 -45.83 -15.65
C SER A 422 -23.57 -46.58 -16.39
N THR A 423 -22.37 -45.99 -16.48
CA THR A 423 -21.10 -46.74 -16.46
C THR A 423 -19.97 -45.82 -16.02
N ALA A 424 -19.41 -46.09 -14.83
CA ALA A 424 -18.26 -45.35 -14.33
C ALA A 424 -16.95 -45.98 -14.85
N PRO A 425 -15.97 -45.19 -15.30
CA PRO A 425 -14.60 -45.65 -15.39
C PRO A 425 -13.98 -45.67 -13.99
N VAL A 426 -13.47 -46.83 -13.58
CA VAL A 426 -12.72 -46.99 -12.33
C VAL A 426 -11.45 -46.15 -12.41
N VAL A 427 -11.33 -45.14 -11.54
CA VAL A 427 -10.05 -44.47 -11.26
C VAL A 427 -9.73 -44.62 -9.79
N THR A 428 -8.53 -45.13 -9.53
CA THR A 428 -7.99 -45.49 -8.23
C THR A 428 -8.04 -44.35 -7.21
N THR A 429 -8.29 -44.71 -5.96
CA THR A 429 -8.32 -43.83 -4.78
C THR A 429 -6.94 -43.27 -4.43
N ALA A 430 -6.48 -42.28 -5.20
CA ALA A 430 -5.39 -41.40 -4.79
C ALA A 430 -5.87 -40.51 -3.63
N THR A 431 -5.44 -40.81 -2.42
CA THR A 431 -5.74 -40.03 -1.21
C THR A 431 -5.07 -38.66 -1.27
N SER A 432 -5.79 -37.62 -1.70
CA SER A 432 -5.25 -36.26 -1.75
C SER A 432 -5.06 -35.72 -0.32
N GLN A 433 -3.85 -35.81 0.20
CA GLN A 433 -3.50 -35.26 1.51
C GLN A 433 -3.43 -33.73 1.45
N ARG A 434 -4.53 -33.06 1.85
CA ARG A 434 -4.54 -31.60 2.08
C ARG A 434 -3.54 -31.27 3.20
N GLY A 435 -2.85 -30.13 3.07
CA GLY A 435 -1.96 -29.61 4.12
C GLY A 435 -0.46 -29.94 3.96
N THR A 436 -0.03 -30.43 2.79
CA THR A 436 1.40 -30.58 2.46
C THR A 436 1.94 -29.32 1.79
N CYS A 437 2.94 -28.69 2.41
CA CYS A 437 3.72 -27.59 1.83
C CYS A 437 5.19 -27.72 2.24
N ARG A 438 6.10 -27.48 1.29
CA ARG A 438 7.55 -27.54 1.45
C ARG A 438 8.15 -26.13 1.28
N LEU A 439 9.24 -25.85 1.98
CA LEU A 439 10.04 -24.63 1.78
C LEU A 439 11.25 -24.97 0.90
N ARG A 440 11.62 -24.07 -0.01
CA ARG A 440 12.89 -24.15 -0.76
C ARG A 440 13.69 -22.89 -0.50
N CYS A 441 14.85 -23.02 0.15
CA CYS A 441 15.84 -21.95 0.21
C CYS A 441 16.37 -21.72 -1.21
N GLN A 442 16.21 -20.53 -1.76
CA GLN A 442 16.68 -20.19 -3.10
C GLN A 442 18.19 -19.94 -3.12
N ASP A 443 18.74 -19.49 -2.00
CA ASP A 443 20.17 -19.18 -1.81
C ASP A 443 21.00 -20.48 -1.88
N CYS A 444 20.60 -21.49 -1.13
CA CYS A 444 21.27 -22.79 -1.05
C CYS A 444 20.62 -23.91 -1.87
N ASN A 445 19.52 -23.64 -2.57
CA ASN A 445 18.69 -24.64 -3.27
C ASN A 445 18.16 -25.81 -2.39
N VAL A 446 18.17 -25.67 -1.05
CA VAL A 446 17.79 -26.73 -0.11
C VAL A 446 16.28 -26.77 0.12
N ILE A 447 15.67 -27.95 -0.05
CA ILE A 447 14.26 -28.19 0.24
C ILE A 447 14.09 -28.67 1.70
N CYS A 448 13.31 -27.92 2.48
CA CYS A 448 12.97 -28.21 3.86
C CYS A 448 11.49 -28.63 3.97
N LYS A 449 11.20 -29.75 4.65
CA LYS A 449 9.82 -30.22 4.87
C LYS A 449 9.08 -29.41 5.94
N PHE A 450 9.81 -28.69 6.78
CA PHE A 450 9.27 -27.92 7.90
C PHE A 450 10.02 -26.60 8.14
N VAL A 451 9.33 -25.59 8.67
CA VAL A 451 9.94 -24.32 9.13
C VAL A 451 11.05 -24.57 10.15
N SER A 452 10.94 -25.59 11.02
CA SER A 452 12.00 -25.97 11.96
C SER A 452 13.29 -26.41 11.26
N GLN A 453 13.19 -27.18 10.18
CA GLN A 453 14.33 -27.58 9.34
C GLN A 453 14.93 -26.39 8.60
N TYR A 454 14.09 -25.50 8.05
CA TYR A 454 14.56 -24.26 7.41
C TYR A 454 15.30 -23.35 8.41
N LYS A 455 14.76 -23.18 9.62
CA LYS A 455 15.40 -22.45 10.73
C LYS A 455 16.75 -23.05 11.14
N LEU A 456 16.90 -24.37 11.09
CA LEU A 456 18.19 -25.03 11.34
C LEU A 456 19.16 -24.84 10.18
N HIS A 457 18.67 -24.94 8.94
CA HIS A 457 19.44 -24.74 7.71
C HIS A 457 20.06 -23.33 7.64
N VAL A 458 19.28 -22.26 7.83
CA VAL A 458 19.81 -20.87 7.74
C VAL A 458 20.79 -20.54 8.86
N ARG A 459 20.72 -21.24 10.00
CA ARG A 459 21.67 -21.10 11.11
C ARG A 459 22.99 -21.86 10.87
N HIS A 460 23.02 -22.80 9.93
CA HIS A 460 24.18 -23.63 9.66
C HIS A 460 25.32 -22.84 9.00
N TRP A 461 26.57 -23.14 9.37
CA TRP A 461 27.75 -22.39 8.93
C TRP A 461 27.90 -22.29 7.41
N LYS A 462 27.47 -23.31 6.64
CA LYS A 462 27.51 -23.28 5.16
C LYS A 462 26.59 -22.22 4.55
N HIS A 463 25.40 -22.00 5.14
CA HIS A 463 24.46 -20.98 4.68
C HIS A 463 24.97 -19.59 5.07
N LYS A 464 25.48 -19.43 6.29
CA LYS A 464 26.15 -18.19 6.72
C LYS A 464 27.33 -17.84 5.82
N LYS A 465 28.27 -18.77 5.60
CA LYS A 465 29.47 -18.56 4.77
C LYS A 465 29.16 -18.18 3.31
N MET A 466 28.00 -18.57 2.78
CA MET A 466 27.53 -18.14 1.46
C MET A 466 27.14 -16.64 1.44
N LEU A 467 26.53 -16.15 2.52
CA LEU A 467 26.12 -14.75 2.66
C LEU A 467 27.26 -13.86 3.20
N GLY A 468 28.24 -14.46 3.88
CA GLY A 468 29.46 -13.85 4.44
C GLY A 468 29.58 -14.08 5.96
N ASP A 469 30.70 -13.68 6.58
CA ASP A 469 30.97 -13.94 8.02
C ASP A 469 30.64 -12.75 8.95
N ILE A 470 29.86 -11.75 8.51
CA ILE A 470 29.59 -10.50 9.24
C ILE A 470 28.32 -10.55 10.12
N PHE A 471 27.53 -11.62 10.02
CA PHE A 471 26.09 -11.62 10.34
C PHE A 471 25.77 -11.91 11.82
N GLY A 472 24.95 -11.03 12.41
CA GLY A 472 24.43 -11.16 13.78
C GLY A 472 23.38 -12.27 13.99
N PRO A 473 22.77 -12.35 15.19
CA PRO A 473 21.75 -13.36 15.48
C PRO A 473 20.45 -13.11 14.71
N ALA A 474 20.29 -13.80 13.58
CA ALA A 474 19.18 -13.65 12.64
C ALA A 474 17.78 -13.69 13.28
N CYS A 475 16.96 -12.67 13.00
CA CYS A 475 15.55 -12.66 13.33
C CYS A 475 14.78 -13.42 12.24
N ILE A 476 14.06 -14.49 12.61
CA ILE A 476 13.31 -15.29 11.64
C ILE A 476 11.84 -14.84 11.61
N PRO A 477 11.31 -14.36 10.47
CA PRO A 477 9.94 -13.85 10.39
C PRO A 477 8.87 -14.95 10.52
N SER A 478 7.62 -14.51 10.68
CA SER A 478 6.44 -15.39 10.71
C SER A 478 6.11 -15.96 9.33
N PHE A 479 5.90 -17.27 9.26
CA PHE A 479 5.61 -18.00 8.02
C PHE A 479 4.09 -18.20 7.81
N THR A 480 3.31 -17.12 7.93
CA THR A 480 1.83 -17.16 7.96
C THR A 480 1.21 -17.84 6.75
N MET A 481 1.72 -17.59 5.54
CA MET A 481 1.22 -18.23 4.31
C MET A 481 1.49 -19.74 4.29
N TYR A 482 2.65 -20.18 4.77
CA TYR A 482 3.00 -21.60 4.89
C TYR A 482 2.16 -22.29 5.98
N GLU A 483 1.87 -21.61 7.09
CA GLU A 483 0.98 -22.12 8.13
C GLU A 483 -0.46 -22.28 7.60
N TYR A 484 -0.95 -21.33 6.80
CA TYR A 484 -2.26 -21.42 6.15
C TYR A 484 -2.32 -22.55 5.09
N LEU A 485 -1.30 -22.67 4.23
CA LEU A 485 -1.20 -23.74 3.21
C LEU A 485 -1.21 -25.15 3.83
N ARG A 486 -0.75 -25.26 5.08
CA ARG A 486 -0.75 -26.52 5.84
C ARG A 486 -2.00 -26.77 6.67
N ASN A 487 -2.94 -25.83 6.71
CA ASN A 487 -4.23 -26.03 7.37
C ASN A 487 -5.16 -26.88 6.49
N PRO A 488 -5.55 -28.11 6.90
CA PRO A 488 -6.47 -28.94 6.12
C PRO A 488 -7.91 -28.37 6.08
N GLU A 489 -8.27 -27.50 7.04
CA GLU A 489 -9.59 -26.87 7.18
C GLU A 489 -9.72 -25.51 6.45
N ARG A 490 -8.75 -25.14 5.60
CA ARG A 490 -8.80 -23.86 4.88
C ARG A 490 -9.99 -23.78 3.91
N THR A 491 -10.60 -22.61 3.85
CA THR A 491 -11.84 -22.34 3.09
C THR A 491 -11.61 -21.82 1.67
N GLU A 492 -10.39 -21.36 1.35
CA GLU A 492 -10.06 -20.76 0.05
C GLU A 492 -9.03 -21.60 -0.72
N PRO A 493 -9.16 -21.74 -2.05
CA PRO A 493 -8.19 -22.44 -2.90
C PRO A 493 -6.90 -21.64 -3.01
N ILE A 494 -5.75 -22.31 -3.10
CA ILE A 494 -4.48 -21.63 -3.38
C ILE A 494 -3.75 -22.34 -4.51
N ILE A 495 -3.50 -21.60 -5.58
CA ILE A 495 -2.75 -22.04 -6.76
C ILE A 495 -1.60 -21.07 -7.04
N GLY A 496 -0.54 -21.56 -7.69
CA GLY A 496 0.61 -20.72 -8.04
C GLY A 496 1.61 -20.43 -6.93
N VAL A 497 1.59 -21.17 -5.81
CA VAL A 497 2.57 -21.01 -4.71
C VAL A 497 4.02 -21.07 -5.21
N TYR A 498 4.32 -21.99 -6.14
CA TYR A 498 5.66 -22.10 -6.75
C TYR A 498 6.05 -20.94 -7.67
N LEU A 499 5.10 -20.10 -8.08
CA LEU A 499 5.34 -18.86 -8.84
C LEU A 499 5.55 -17.66 -7.91
N MET A 500 5.49 -17.87 -6.59
CA MET A 500 5.85 -16.89 -5.57
C MET A 500 7.27 -17.10 -5.05
N VAL A 501 7.95 -16.01 -4.71
CA VAL A 501 9.19 -15.99 -3.95
C VAL A 501 9.02 -15.13 -2.70
N MET A 502 9.08 -15.73 -1.52
CA MET A 502 9.12 -15.02 -0.24
C MET A 502 10.52 -14.41 -0.06
N CYS A 503 10.61 -13.10 -0.10
CA CYS A 503 11.81 -12.34 0.21
C CYS A 503 11.84 -12.03 1.70
N VAL A 504 12.84 -12.57 2.40
CA VAL A 504 13.13 -12.27 3.81
C VAL A 504 14.42 -11.48 3.90
N SER A 505 14.69 -10.86 5.04
CA SER A 505 16.03 -10.37 5.36
C SER A 505 16.35 -10.78 6.79
N THR A 506 17.42 -11.54 6.98
CA THR A 506 17.80 -12.05 8.30
C THR A 506 18.45 -11.01 9.22
N GLU A 507 18.89 -9.86 8.67
CA GLU A 507 19.61 -8.82 9.42
C GLU A 507 18.76 -7.60 9.82
N CYS A 508 17.72 -7.25 9.06
CA CYS A 508 16.91 -6.07 9.33
C CYS A 508 15.48 -6.43 9.72
N TRP A 509 14.86 -5.62 10.59
CA TRP A 509 13.49 -5.82 11.10
C TRP A 509 12.40 -5.50 10.05
N LYS A 510 12.74 -5.50 8.75
CA LYS A 510 11.79 -5.20 7.68
C LYS A 510 10.85 -6.38 7.49
N THR A 511 9.56 -6.09 7.36
CA THR A 511 8.55 -7.13 7.10
C THR A 511 8.87 -7.87 5.80
N PRO A 512 8.69 -9.21 5.75
CA PRO A 512 8.89 -9.96 4.52
C PRO A 512 7.90 -9.49 3.45
N PHE A 513 8.29 -9.65 2.20
CA PHE A 513 7.42 -9.41 1.05
C PHE A 513 7.50 -10.60 0.09
N TYR A 514 6.51 -10.74 -0.76
CA TYR A 514 6.45 -11.78 -1.77
C TYR A 514 6.56 -11.15 -3.15
N LEU A 515 7.28 -11.80 -4.05
CA LEU A 515 7.29 -11.50 -5.48
C LEU A 515 6.42 -12.55 -6.19
N CYS A 516 5.35 -12.12 -6.84
CA CYS A 516 4.48 -13.01 -7.60
C CYS A 516 4.81 -12.91 -9.10
N HIS A 517 5.31 -13.98 -9.71
CA HIS A 517 5.74 -13.97 -11.11
C HIS A 517 4.56 -13.91 -12.10
N THR A 518 3.39 -14.46 -11.76
CA THR A 518 2.19 -14.40 -12.62
C THR A 518 1.60 -13.01 -12.69
N CYS A 519 1.56 -12.29 -11.58
CA CYS A 519 1.02 -10.93 -11.49
C CYS A 519 2.08 -9.84 -11.71
N GLN A 520 3.37 -10.20 -11.72
CA GLN A 520 4.51 -9.27 -11.78
C GLN A 520 4.52 -8.24 -10.63
N GLU A 521 3.96 -8.61 -9.47
CA GLU A 521 3.73 -7.72 -8.34
C GLU A 521 4.65 -8.01 -7.14
N LYS A 522 5.01 -6.93 -6.42
CA LYS A 522 5.61 -6.99 -5.08
C LYS A 522 4.51 -6.82 -4.02
N ILE A 523 4.33 -7.85 -3.20
CA ILE A 523 3.20 -7.98 -2.27
C ILE A 523 3.70 -7.98 -0.82
N PRO A 524 3.30 -7.02 0.03
CA PRO A 524 3.57 -7.06 1.47
C PRO A 524 3.04 -8.34 2.11
N ALA A 525 3.75 -8.94 3.08
CA ALA A 525 3.35 -10.24 3.65
C ALA A 525 1.96 -10.26 4.33
N HIS A 526 1.42 -9.13 4.75
CA HIS A 526 0.06 -9.05 5.28
C HIS A 526 -1.03 -9.10 4.20
N LEU A 527 -0.71 -8.76 2.94
CA LEU A 527 -1.62 -8.81 1.78
C LEU A 527 -1.46 -10.09 0.94
N VAL A 528 -0.53 -10.98 1.29
CA VAL A 528 -0.23 -12.18 0.48
C VAL A 528 -1.43 -13.10 0.32
N MET A 529 -2.23 -13.26 1.37
CA MET A 529 -3.43 -14.09 1.34
C MET A 529 -4.52 -13.48 0.46
N THR A 530 -4.77 -12.17 0.59
CA THR A 530 -5.76 -11.45 -0.23
C THR A 530 -5.35 -11.36 -1.70
N HIS A 531 -4.05 -11.33 -2.00
CA HIS A 531 -3.54 -11.42 -3.36
C HIS A 531 -3.79 -12.83 -3.93
N LEU A 532 -3.40 -13.88 -3.22
CA LEU A 532 -3.55 -15.28 -3.66
C LEU A 532 -5.00 -15.70 -3.93
N THR A 533 -5.96 -15.14 -3.19
CA THR A 533 -7.40 -15.41 -3.37
C THR A 533 -8.11 -14.38 -4.26
N SER A 534 -7.38 -13.45 -4.88
CA SER A 534 -7.95 -12.44 -5.78
C SER A 534 -8.32 -13.03 -7.15
N ALA A 535 -9.37 -12.47 -7.78
CA ALA A 535 -9.76 -12.87 -9.14
C ALA A 535 -8.59 -12.74 -10.14
N LEU A 536 -7.82 -11.65 -10.04
CA LEU A 536 -6.67 -11.37 -10.91
C LEU A 536 -5.59 -12.45 -10.79
N HIS A 537 -5.17 -12.80 -9.56
CA HIS A 537 -4.16 -13.85 -9.35
C HIS A 537 -4.67 -15.22 -9.80
N LEU A 538 -5.91 -15.59 -9.45
CA LEU A 538 -6.49 -16.87 -9.86
C LEU A 538 -6.59 -16.97 -11.39
N GLN A 539 -7.05 -15.91 -12.06
CA GLN A 539 -7.14 -15.86 -13.52
C GLN A 539 -5.76 -15.93 -14.19
N HIS A 540 -4.80 -15.09 -13.79
CA HIS A 540 -3.44 -15.12 -14.34
C HIS A 540 -2.75 -16.47 -14.10
N THR A 541 -2.95 -17.07 -12.92
CA THR A 541 -2.39 -18.38 -12.59
C THR A 541 -3.02 -19.48 -13.42
N LEU A 542 -4.35 -19.51 -13.59
CA LEU A 542 -5.02 -20.47 -14.47
C LEU A 542 -4.60 -20.28 -15.94
N MET A 543 -4.50 -19.05 -16.43
CA MET A 543 -3.99 -18.75 -17.78
C MET A 543 -2.56 -19.25 -17.99
N TYR A 544 -1.69 -19.11 -16.99
CA TYR A 544 -0.29 -19.53 -17.06
C TYR A 544 -0.11 -21.06 -16.93
N GLN A 545 -0.95 -21.72 -16.14
CA GLN A 545 -0.72 -23.13 -15.73
C GLN A 545 -1.60 -24.14 -16.48
N SER A 546 -2.87 -23.80 -16.71
CA SER A 546 -3.88 -24.68 -17.29
C SER A 546 -4.97 -23.85 -18.02
N PRO A 547 -4.61 -23.04 -19.05
CA PRO A 547 -5.54 -22.15 -19.74
C PRO A 547 -6.75 -22.89 -20.34
N GLN A 548 -6.62 -24.17 -20.66
CA GLN A 548 -7.70 -25.05 -21.12
C GLN A 548 -8.83 -25.27 -20.10
N ARG A 549 -8.67 -24.84 -18.84
CA ARG A 549 -9.74 -24.86 -17.82
C ARG A 549 -10.58 -23.60 -17.80
N LEU A 550 -10.13 -22.53 -18.45
CA LEU A 550 -10.90 -21.30 -18.55
C LEU A 550 -11.96 -21.45 -19.68
N PRO A 551 -13.22 -21.04 -19.45
CA PRO A 551 -14.34 -21.35 -20.33
C PRO A 551 -14.31 -20.52 -21.61
N PHE A 552 -13.95 -21.15 -22.74
CA PHE A 552 -13.75 -20.52 -24.06
C PHE A 552 -14.75 -19.37 -24.37
N GLY A 553 -14.21 -18.20 -24.75
CA GLY A 553 -15.01 -17.01 -25.04
C GLY A 553 -15.44 -16.20 -23.80
N TRP A 554 -14.75 -16.34 -22.67
CA TRP A 554 -15.04 -15.55 -21.46
C TRP A 554 -14.89 -14.03 -21.70
N GLY A 555 -15.78 -13.24 -21.08
CA GLY A 555 -15.74 -11.77 -21.14
C GLY A 555 -14.58 -11.17 -20.33
N THR A 556 -14.46 -9.84 -20.29
CA THR A 556 -13.31 -9.15 -19.67
C THR A 556 -13.07 -9.46 -18.18
N GLU A 557 -14.08 -9.95 -17.45
CA GLU A 557 -13.95 -10.41 -16.06
C GLU A 557 -14.67 -11.76 -15.87
N LEU A 558 -13.97 -12.77 -15.33
CA LEU A 558 -14.63 -13.96 -14.78
C LEU A 558 -15.10 -13.69 -13.35
N GLY A 559 -16.29 -14.19 -13.02
CA GLY A 559 -16.80 -14.15 -11.65
C GLY A 559 -15.90 -14.93 -10.69
N LEU A 560 -15.58 -14.33 -9.54
CA LEU A 560 -14.65 -14.87 -8.54
C LEU A 560 -14.99 -16.31 -8.11
N GLU A 561 -16.27 -16.64 -7.93
CA GLU A 561 -16.69 -17.99 -7.52
C GLU A 561 -16.43 -19.06 -8.61
N VAL A 562 -16.49 -18.68 -9.90
CA VAL A 562 -16.10 -19.57 -11.00
C VAL A 562 -14.59 -19.80 -10.96
N LEU A 563 -13.79 -18.74 -10.81
CA LEU A 563 -12.34 -18.82 -10.67
C LEU A 563 -11.92 -19.66 -9.45
N LYS A 564 -12.60 -19.52 -8.31
CA LYS A 564 -12.38 -20.35 -7.11
C LYS A 564 -12.68 -21.82 -7.36
N THR A 565 -13.77 -22.12 -8.07
CA THR A 565 -14.14 -23.51 -8.42
C THR A 565 -13.06 -24.16 -9.29
N LEU A 566 -12.64 -23.47 -10.35
CA LEU A 566 -11.55 -23.93 -11.23
C LEU A 566 -10.20 -24.06 -10.48
N ALA A 567 -9.91 -23.14 -9.55
CA ALA A 567 -8.71 -23.19 -8.72
C ALA A 567 -8.72 -24.34 -7.72
N TRP A 568 -9.88 -24.71 -7.15
CA TRP A 568 -10.02 -25.90 -6.30
C TRP A 568 -9.74 -27.19 -7.07
N GLU A 569 -10.21 -27.29 -8.31
CA GLU A 569 -9.90 -28.43 -9.18
C GLU A 569 -8.43 -28.46 -9.59
N GLU A 570 -7.81 -27.31 -9.81
CA GLU A 570 -6.39 -27.20 -10.18
C GLU A 570 -5.50 -27.62 -9.01
N GLU A 571 -5.80 -27.13 -7.80
CA GLU A 571 -5.10 -27.51 -6.58
C GLU A 571 -5.29 -29.00 -6.25
N ARG A 572 -6.48 -29.58 -6.49
CA ARG A 572 -6.71 -31.03 -6.33
C ARG A 572 -5.83 -31.87 -7.24
N VAL A 573 -5.54 -31.40 -8.46
CA VAL A 573 -4.75 -32.12 -9.46
C VAL A 573 -3.23 -31.93 -9.26
N ARG A 574 -2.79 -30.76 -8.80
CA ARG A 574 -1.35 -30.40 -8.73
C ARG A 574 -0.75 -30.31 -7.32
N GLY A 575 -1.57 -30.22 -6.28
CA GLY A 575 -1.19 -29.67 -4.96
C GLY A 575 0.14 -30.18 -4.37
N GLU A 576 0.41 -31.49 -4.36
CA GLU A 576 1.63 -32.01 -3.74
C GLU A 576 2.93 -31.62 -4.50
N LYS A 577 2.87 -31.53 -5.83
CA LYS A 577 4.03 -31.16 -6.66
C LYS A 577 4.35 -29.67 -6.55
N ASP A 578 3.30 -28.86 -6.51
CA ASP A 578 3.38 -27.40 -6.74
C ASP A 578 3.30 -26.56 -5.45
N ASN A 579 3.00 -27.18 -4.30
CA ASN A 579 3.05 -26.53 -2.96
C ASN A 579 4.48 -26.39 -2.42
N VAL A 580 5.38 -25.81 -3.22
CA VAL A 580 6.76 -25.47 -2.81
C VAL A 580 6.91 -23.95 -2.74
N LEU A 581 6.96 -23.42 -1.51
CA LEU A 581 7.23 -22.01 -1.28
C LEU A 581 8.74 -21.75 -1.38
N LYS A 582 9.14 -20.96 -2.37
CA LYS A 582 10.50 -20.44 -2.52
C LYS A 582 10.74 -19.33 -1.50
N VAL A 583 11.86 -19.39 -0.78
CA VAL A 583 12.29 -18.37 0.20
C VAL A 583 13.70 -17.93 -0.17
N PHE A 584 13.89 -16.62 -0.35
CA PHE A 584 15.14 -15.98 -0.75
C PHE A 584 15.56 -15.02 0.37
N ASP A 585 16.78 -15.16 0.89
CA ASP A 585 17.28 -14.33 1.98
C ASP A 585 18.11 -13.16 1.43
N ILE A 586 17.59 -11.96 1.63
CA ILE A 586 18.20 -10.72 1.16
C ILE A 586 19.09 -10.18 2.28
N PRO A 587 20.43 -10.17 2.13
CA PRO A 587 21.33 -9.55 3.10
C PRO A 587 20.99 -8.06 3.26
N ALA A 588 21.22 -7.47 4.44
CA ALA A 588 20.85 -6.07 4.65
C ALA A 588 21.86 -5.13 3.97
N ILE A 589 21.59 -4.84 2.69
CA ILE A 589 22.20 -3.74 1.94
C ILE A 589 21.58 -2.41 2.43
N ASP A 590 21.72 -2.11 3.73
CA ASP A 590 21.34 -0.84 4.37
C ASP A 590 22.42 0.25 4.19
N ARG A 591 23.49 -0.07 3.44
CA ARG A 591 24.23 0.91 2.65
C ARG A 591 24.00 0.57 1.19
N PRO A 592 23.39 1.43 0.35
CA PRO A 592 23.46 1.22 -1.09
C PRO A 592 24.94 1.10 -1.46
N LEU A 593 25.26 0.13 -2.33
CA LEU A 593 26.55 0.03 -2.99
C LEU A 593 26.71 1.31 -3.83
N THR A 594 27.29 2.35 -3.24
CA THR A 594 27.58 3.60 -3.93
C THR A 594 28.44 3.25 -5.14
N PHE A 595 28.23 3.93 -6.26
CA PHE A 595 28.98 3.60 -7.48
C PHE A 595 30.50 3.64 -7.25
N SER A 596 30.96 4.55 -6.38
CA SER A 596 32.35 4.64 -5.92
C SER A 596 32.84 3.41 -5.13
N ALA A 597 32.01 2.79 -4.30
CA ALA A 597 32.38 1.55 -3.59
C ALA A 597 32.46 0.37 -4.55
N HIS A 598 31.56 0.30 -5.53
CA HIS A 598 31.59 -0.72 -6.57
C HIS A 598 32.83 -0.58 -7.50
N LEU A 599 33.14 0.65 -7.93
CA LEU A 599 34.29 0.96 -8.79
C LEU A 599 35.63 0.56 -8.15
N ASN A 600 35.75 0.66 -6.83
CA ASN A 600 36.96 0.33 -6.08
C ASN A 600 37.06 -1.15 -5.68
N ASN A 601 36.08 -2.00 -6.02
CA ASN A 601 36.10 -3.42 -5.66
C ASN A 601 37.08 -4.21 -6.54
N LYS A 602 38.21 -4.62 -5.95
CA LYS A 602 39.24 -5.42 -6.63
C LYS A 602 38.88 -6.90 -6.83
N GLU A 603 37.85 -7.41 -6.15
CA GLU A 603 37.37 -8.80 -6.25
C GLU A 603 36.14 -8.93 -7.17
N ARG A 604 35.88 -7.93 -8.02
CA ARG A 604 34.73 -7.92 -8.93
C ARG A 604 34.79 -9.07 -9.94
N LYS A 605 33.69 -9.80 -10.08
CA LYS A 605 33.54 -10.93 -11.02
C LYS A 605 33.10 -10.53 -12.43
N PHE A 606 32.63 -9.29 -12.61
CA PHE A 606 32.03 -8.79 -13.85
C PHE A 606 32.80 -7.59 -14.41
N PRO A 607 32.95 -7.51 -15.74
CA PRO A 607 33.59 -6.39 -16.41
C PRO A 607 32.76 -5.11 -16.30
N MET A 608 33.41 -3.94 -16.32
CA MET A 608 32.76 -2.62 -16.30
C MET A 608 33.05 -1.90 -17.62
N LEU A 609 32.32 -2.29 -18.66
CA LEU A 609 32.40 -1.66 -19.96
C LEU A 609 31.79 -0.26 -19.93
N GLY A 610 32.19 0.59 -20.87
CA GLY A 610 31.54 1.87 -21.11
C GLY A 610 31.62 2.92 -19.98
N LEU A 611 32.43 2.73 -18.94
CA LEU A 611 32.59 3.69 -17.82
C LEU A 611 32.86 5.13 -18.28
N GLN A 612 33.60 5.32 -19.39
CA GLN A 612 33.86 6.63 -19.97
C GLN A 612 32.59 7.34 -20.48
N PHE A 613 31.53 6.61 -20.81
CA PHE A 613 30.22 7.16 -21.20
C PHE A 613 29.31 7.49 -20.02
N LEU A 614 29.71 7.12 -18.79
CA LEU A 614 28.95 7.44 -17.60
C LEU A 614 29.43 8.77 -17.01
N VAL A 615 28.50 9.69 -16.77
CA VAL A 615 28.77 11.00 -16.17
C VAL A 615 28.12 11.07 -14.80
N GLN A 616 28.92 11.05 -13.74
CA GLN A 616 28.49 11.30 -12.37
C GLN A 616 28.46 12.83 -12.12
N TYR A 617 27.33 13.33 -11.62
CA TYR A 617 27.16 14.75 -11.29
C TYR A 617 26.38 14.96 -9.99
N SER A 618 26.65 16.08 -9.32
CA SER A 618 25.99 16.43 -8.06
C SER A 618 24.54 16.89 -8.25
N VAL A 619 23.63 16.35 -7.43
CA VAL A 619 22.17 16.55 -7.48
C VAL A 619 21.65 17.03 -6.11
N THR A 620 20.69 17.95 -6.13
CA THR A 620 19.88 18.29 -4.94
C THR A 620 18.68 17.37 -4.83
N ARG A 621 18.58 16.70 -3.68
CA ARG A 621 17.34 16.10 -3.20
C ARG A 621 16.59 17.10 -2.35
N ALA A 622 15.28 17.16 -2.50
CA ALA A 622 14.44 17.98 -1.63
C ALA A 622 14.60 17.49 -0.18
N GLY A 623 15.04 18.38 0.73
CA GLY A 623 15.25 18.06 2.14
C GLY A 623 16.60 17.44 2.53
N ALA A 624 17.55 17.25 1.60
CA ALA A 624 18.86 16.69 1.93
C ALA A 624 19.90 17.77 2.34
N SER A 625 20.66 17.50 3.41
CA SER A 625 21.74 18.36 3.92
C SER A 625 23.10 18.14 3.27
N SER A 626 23.21 17.19 2.32
CA SER A 626 24.40 16.95 1.49
C SER A 626 23.98 16.68 0.04
N PRO A 627 24.83 17.00 -0.95
CA PRO A 627 24.53 16.73 -2.36
C PRO A 627 24.52 15.22 -2.63
N GLY A 628 23.47 14.75 -3.32
CA GLY A 628 23.41 13.39 -3.84
C GLY A 628 24.13 13.25 -5.18
N TRP A 629 24.24 12.02 -5.68
CA TRP A 629 24.82 11.74 -7.00
C TRP A 629 23.74 11.30 -7.99
N GLY A 630 23.68 12.00 -9.11
CA GLY A 630 22.99 11.57 -10.32
C GLY A 630 24.00 11.06 -11.35
N PHE A 631 23.54 10.18 -12.22
CA PHE A 631 24.35 9.59 -13.29
C PHE A 631 23.65 9.81 -14.64
N LEU A 632 24.44 10.05 -15.68
CA LEU A 632 23.99 10.14 -17.06
C LEU A 632 24.76 9.11 -17.89
N CYS A 633 24.07 8.11 -18.42
CA CYS A 633 24.67 7.17 -19.37
C CYS A 633 24.49 7.74 -20.77
N LEU A 634 25.60 8.17 -21.39
CA LEU A 634 25.63 8.73 -22.74
C LEU A 634 25.53 7.65 -23.84
N LEU A 635 25.71 6.38 -23.47
CA LEU A 635 25.67 5.25 -24.39
C LEU A 635 24.25 4.71 -24.61
N CYS A 636 23.47 4.58 -23.52
CA CYS A 636 22.08 4.11 -23.53
C CYS A 636 21.06 5.25 -23.42
N GLU A 637 21.51 6.51 -23.48
CA GLU A 637 20.69 7.71 -23.36
C GLU A 637 19.78 7.78 -22.12
N ARG A 638 20.29 7.33 -20.96
CA ARG A 638 19.53 7.23 -19.70
C ARG A 638 20.04 8.15 -18.60
N LYS A 639 19.11 8.74 -17.84
CA LYS A 639 19.36 9.34 -16.53
C LYS A 639 19.15 8.29 -15.43
N LEU A 640 20.08 8.18 -14.49
CA LEU A 640 20.15 7.13 -13.48
C LEU A 640 20.39 7.74 -12.09
N SER A 641 19.89 7.07 -11.05
CA SER A 641 20.26 7.36 -9.66
C SER A 641 21.48 6.53 -9.24
N ASP A 642 22.17 6.93 -8.16
CA ASP A 642 23.33 6.19 -7.62
C ASP A 642 23.05 4.68 -7.45
N GLY A 643 21.92 4.32 -6.82
CA GLY A 643 21.55 2.91 -6.62
C GLY A 643 21.21 2.14 -7.90
N LEU A 644 20.77 2.81 -8.98
CA LEU A 644 20.48 2.17 -10.27
C LEU A 644 21.70 2.14 -11.20
N SER A 645 22.69 2.99 -10.98
CA SER A 645 23.88 3.11 -11.84
C SER A 645 24.73 1.83 -11.88
N VAL A 646 24.87 1.13 -10.74
CA VAL A 646 25.57 -0.15 -10.65
C VAL A 646 24.80 -1.27 -11.35
N ALA A 647 23.46 -1.31 -11.22
CA ALA A 647 22.65 -2.31 -11.93
C ALA A 647 22.62 -2.06 -13.44
N HIS A 648 22.66 -0.80 -13.87
CA HIS A 648 22.66 -0.43 -15.28
C HIS A 648 23.95 -0.81 -16.02
N ILE A 649 25.13 -0.60 -15.44
CA ILE A 649 26.40 -0.89 -16.16
C ILE A 649 26.60 -2.39 -16.45
N HIS A 650 25.95 -3.25 -15.66
CA HIS A 650 25.92 -4.71 -15.86
C HIS A 650 24.64 -5.19 -16.58
N SER A 651 23.77 -4.28 -17.05
CA SER A 651 22.55 -4.69 -17.76
C SER A 651 22.87 -5.21 -19.15
N TYR A 652 22.06 -6.15 -19.63
CA TYR A 652 22.14 -6.65 -21.01
C TYR A 652 22.22 -5.50 -22.02
N GLU A 653 21.28 -4.55 -21.94
CA GLU A 653 21.20 -3.36 -22.78
C GLU A 653 22.52 -2.56 -22.80
N HIS A 654 23.13 -2.31 -21.64
CA HIS A 654 24.38 -1.54 -21.58
C HIS A 654 25.54 -2.29 -22.22
N VAL A 655 25.68 -3.57 -21.88
CA VAL A 655 26.76 -4.44 -22.37
C VAL A 655 26.65 -4.64 -23.88
N THR A 656 25.45 -4.91 -24.42
CA THR A 656 25.29 -5.08 -25.87
C THR A 656 25.44 -3.77 -26.63
N THR A 657 24.88 -2.66 -26.15
CA THR A 657 25.07 -1.35 -26.80
C THR A 657 26.55 -0.95 -26.83
N PHE A 658 27.34 -1.33 -25.81
CA PHE A 658 28.79 -1.15 -25.84
C PHE A 658 29.45 -2.07 -26.87
N LEU A 659 29.15 -3.38 -26.84
CA LEU A 659 29.78 -4.36 -27.72
C LEU A 659 29.45 -4.13 -29.20
N GLU A 660 28.20 -3.79 -29.56
CA GLU A 660 27.81 -3.44 -30.94
C GLU A 660 28.55 -2.21 -31.46
N ARG A 661 28.76 -1.21 -30.60
CA ARG A 661 29.40 0.06 -30.97
C ARG A 661 30.93 -0.01 -30.96
N ALA A 662 31.51 -0.83 -30.08
CA ALA A 662 32.94 -1.08 -29.98
C ALA A 662 33.42 -2.15 -30.97
N TYR A 663 32.62 -3.18 -31.22
CA TYR A 663 32.96 -4.38 -32.00
C TYR A 663 31.75 -4.84 -32.86
N PRO A 664 31.41 -4.10 -33.93
CA PRO A 664 30.30 -4.47 -34.81
C PRO A 664 30.40 -5.92 -35.31
N GLY A 665 29.26 -6.62 -35.33
CA GLY A 665 29.15 -8.02 -35.75
C GLY A 665 29.46 -9.07 -34.65
N SER A 666 29.94 -8.67 -33.47
CA SER A 666 30.24 -9.63 -32.38
C SER A 666 29.02 -10.27 -31.72
N LEU A 667 27.81 -9.75 -31.93
CA LEU A 667 26.58 -10.29 -31.34
C LEU A 667 25.71 -11.07 -32.35
N GLU A 668 26.12 -11.19 -33.61
CA GLU A 668 25.37 -11.90 -34.66
C GLU A 668 25.20 -13.40 -34.36
N GLU A 669 26.11 -13.97 -33.58
CA GLU A 669 26.10 -15.38 -33.14
C GLU A 669 25.36 -15.58 -31.81
N VAL A 670 24.70 -14.54 -31.27
CA VAL A 670 23.96 -14.57 -30.01
C VAL A 670 22.46 -14.58 -30.29
N GLU A 671 21.93 -15.76 -30.65
CA GLU A 671 20.48 -15.92 -30.82
C GLU A 671 19.72 -15.59 -29.54
N GLU A 672 18.52 -15.01 -29.69
CA GLU A 672 17.70 -14.59 -28.56
C GLU A 672 17.31 -15.76 -27.63
N SER A 673 17.26 -16.97 -28.19
CA SER A 673 16.91 -18.24 -27.53
C SER A 673 18.09 -19.11 -27.03
N ASP A 674 19.36 -18.75 -27.20
CA ASP A 674 20.48 -19.57 -26.69
C ASP A 674 20.56 -19.50 -25.15
N GLU A 675 20.41 -20.64 -24.47
CA GLU A 675 20.54 -20.76 -23.01
C GLU A 675 21.93 -20.30 -22.51
N ARG A 676 22.97 -20.36 -23.35
CA ARG A 676 24.34 -19.93 -23.04
C ARG A 676 24.60 -18.44 -23.31
N ARG A 677 23.61 -17.67 -23.78
CA ARG A 677 23.69 -16.23 -24.09
C ARG A 677 24.42 -15.41 -23.02
N SER A 678 24.14 -15.65 -21.75
CA SER A 678 24.78 -14.96 -20.62
C SER A 678 26.28 -15.26 -20.49
N GLU A 679 26.70 -16.49 -20.80
CA GLU A 679 28.11 -16.92 -20.76
C GLU A 679 28.89 -16.33 -21.95
N ILE A 680 28.27 -16.30 -23.13
CA ILE A 680 28.83 -15.68 -24.35
C ILE A 680 29.08 -14.20 -24.13
N LEU A 681 28.08 -13.48 -23.62
CA LEU A 681 28.19 -12.04 -23.34
C LEU A 681 29.25 -11.75 -22.28
N LEU A 682 29.40 -12.63 -21.29
CA LEU A 682 30.43 -12.49 -20.26
C LEU A 682 31.84 -12.67 -20.83
N ASP A 683 32.07 -13.68 -21.69
CA ASP A 683 33.36 -13.87 -22.40
C ASP A 683 33.68 -12.66 -23.29
N LEU A 684 32.76 -12.27 -24.17
CA LEU A 684 32.94 -11.11 -25.06
C LEU A 684 33.18 -9.80 -24.27
N ALA A 685 32.49 -9.61 -23.15
CA ALA A 685 32.68 -8.44 -22.30
C ALA A 685 34.03 -8.47 -21.54
N GLN A 686 34.50 -9.64 -21.11
CA GLN A 686 35.84 -9.80 -20.53
C GLN A 686 36.95 -9.60 -21.58
N GLN A 687 36.73 -10.01 -22.83
CA GLN A 687 37.63 -9.70 -23.95
C GLN A 687 37.67 -8.17 -24.21
N ALA A 688 36.51 -7.52 -24.27
CA ALA A 688 36.39 -6.08 -24.47
C ALA A 688 37.06 -5.26 -23.33
N GLU A 689 36.95 -5.68 -22.07
CA GLU A 689 37.60 -5.01 -20.93
C GLU A 689 39.13 -5.17 -20.93
N LYS A 690 39.67 -6.26 -21.50
CA LYS A 690 41.13 -6.42 -21.68
C LYS A 690 41.68 -5.47 -22.76
N ILE A 691 40.88 -5.18 -23.79
CA ILE A 691 41.29 -4.32 -24.92
C ILE A 691 41.08 -2.83 -24.59
N HIS A 692 39.96 -2.48 -23.96
CA HIS A 692 39.71 -1.14 -23.44
C HIS A 692 40.15 -1.05 -21.98
N ALA A 693 41.32 -0.46 -21.73
CA ALA A 693 41.75 -0.10 -20.39
C ALA A 693 40.60 0.60 -19.62
N THR A 694 40.27 0.08 -18.43
CA THR A 694 39.08 0.43 -17.65
C THR A 694 38.75 1.92 -17.74
N GLY A 695 37.63 2.25 -18.39
CA GLY A 695 37.26 3.62 -18.71
C GLY A 695 37.18 4.50 -17.45
N HIS A 696 37.66 5.74 -17.52
CA HIS A 696 37.56 6.66 -16.41
C HIS A 696 36.16 7.27 -16.36
N LEU A 697 35.45 7.05 -15.25
CA LEU A 697 34.17 7.69 -14.95
C LEU A 697 34.29 9.22 -15.07
N GLN A 698 33.40 9.85 -15.83
CA GLN A 698 33.38 11.31 -15.91
C GLN A 698 32.73 11.90 -14.67
N PHE A 699 33.38 12.84 -13.99
CA PHE A 699 32.92 13.40 -12.72
C PHE A 699 32.77 14.93 -12.78
N MET A 700 31.60 15.45 -12.37
CA MET A 700 31.26 16.87 -12.46
C MET A 700 30.59 17.39 -11.17
N ILE A 701 31.28 18.25 -10.41
CA ILE A 701 30.68 18.97 -9.28
C ILE A 701 30.01 20.24 -9.81
N LEU A 702 28.71 20.38 -9.61
CA LEU A 702 27.92 21.48 -10.16
C LEU A 702 27.70 22.57 -9.11
N LYS A 703 28.06 23.83 -9.44
CA LYS A 703 27.80 25.00 -8.57
C LYS A 703 26.30 25.31 -8.38
N ARG A 704 25.47 24.86 -9.32
CA ARG A 704 24.01 24.83 -9.24
C ARG A 704 23.55 23.44 -9.66
N TYR A 705 22.78 22.81 -8.79
CA TYR A 705 22.39 21.42 -8.93
C TYR A 705 21.32 21.20 -10.00
N ILE A 706 21.34 20.03 -10.65
CA ILE A 706 20.26 19.58 -11.53
C ILE A 706 19.24 18.83 -10.66
N GLY A 707 17.95 19.16 -10.80
CA GLY A 707 16.87 18.50 -10.05
C GLY A 707 16.61 17.05 -10.50
N GLU A 708 16.09 16.22 -9.60
CA GLU A 708 15.75 14.82 -9.93
C GLU A 708 14.66 14.71 -11.02
N SER A 709 13.73 15.68 -11.13
CA SER A 709 12.69 15.74 -12.17
C SER A 709 13.16 16.19 -13.56
N VAL A 710 14.42 16.58 -13.76
CA VAL A 710 14.93 17.02 -15.07
C VAL A 710 15.19 15.82 -15.99
N ILE A 711 14.52 15.76 -17.14
CA ILE A 711 14.69 14.70 -18.16
C ILE A 711 16.10 14.65 -18.79
N TYR A 712 16.42 13.52 -19.44
CA TYR A 712 17.77 13.19 -19.93
C TYR A 712 18.35 14.27 -20.86
N GLU A 713 17.59 14.72 -21.85
CA GLU A 713 18.00 15.65 -22.91
C GLU A 713 18.37 17.01 -22.30
N ARG A 714 17.56 17.47 -21.33
CA ARG A 714 17.77 18.73 -20.63
C ARG A 714 18.98 18.65 -19.70
N ALA A 715 19.20 17.52 -19.02
CA ALA A 715 20.42 17.28 -18.24
C ALA A 715 21.67 17.23 -19.15
N LEU A 716 21.58 16.56 -20.30
CA LEU A 716 22.64 16.44 -21.30
C LEU A 716 23.08 17.80 -21.84
N VAL A 717 22.13 18.69 -22.19
CA VAL A 717 22.41 20.06 -22.63
C VAL A 717 23.13 20.86 -21.53
N ILE A 718 22.68 20.76 -20.28
CA ILE A 718 23.31 21.45 -19.15
C ILE A 718 24.76 20.98 -18.94
N LEU A 719 24.99 19.66 -18.90
CA LEU A 719 26.33 19.10 -18.69
C LEU A 719 27.27 19.40 -19.87
N LYS A 720 26.79 19.34 -21.12
CA LYS A 720 27.54 19.76 -22.32
C LYS A 720 27.96 21.23 -22.22
N ALA A 721 27.04 22.12 -21.82
CA ALA A 721 27.33 23.55 -21.66
C ALA A 721 28.34 23.83 -20.54
N ILE A 722 28.26 23.12 -19.41
CA ILE A 722 29.20 23.27 -18.29
C ILE A 722 30.59 22.77 -18.70
N LYS A 723 30.71 21.57 -19.28
CA LYS A 723 32.00 21.00 -19.69
C LYS A 723 32.70 21.86 -20.75
N LYS A 724 31.93 22.50 -21.66
CA LYS A 724 32.44 23.51 -22.61
C LYS A 724 32.94 24.78 -21.91
N ARG A 725 32.23 25.31 -20.92
CA ARG A 725 32.68 26.49 -20.14
C ARG A 725 33.94 26.24 -19.33
N GLU A 726 34.15 25.00 -18.89
CA GLU A 726 35.33 24.59 -18.13
C GLU A 726 36.52 24.17 -19.02
N ASN A 727 36.41 24.25 -20.36
CA ASN A 727 37.41 23.78 -21.33
C ASN A 727 37.84 22.30 -21.15
N ARG A 728 36.97 21.46 -20.58
CA ARG A 728 37.29 20.03 -20.28
C ARG A 728 37.04 19.06 -21.44
N GLY A 729 36.99 19.57 -22.69
CA GLY A 729 36.73 18.77 -23.89
C GLY A 729 35.27 18.36 -24.08
N ALA A 730 35.01 17.51 -25.09
CA ALA A 730 33.66 17.04 -25.41
C ALA A 730 33.06 16.15 -24.30
N LEU A 731 31.76 16.25 -24.05
CA LEU A 731 31.08 15.37 -23.07
C LEU A 731 30.98 13.94 -23.58
N MET A 732 30.75 13.77 -24.90
CA MET A 732 30.72 12.46 -25.55
C MET A 732 32.15 11.95 -25.79
N PRO A 733 32.54 10.78 -25.24
CA PRO A 733 33.80 10.13 -25.58
C PRO A 733 33.80 9.64 -27.04
N LEU A 734 34.99 9.57 -27.63
CA LEU A 734 35.21 8.80 -28.86
C LEU A 734 35.42 7.32 -28.50
N LEU A 735 34.84 6.44 -29.31
CA LEU A 735 35.04 5.00 -29.27
C LEU A 735 35.20 4.53 -30.72
N PRO A 736 36.44 4.33 -31.20
CA PRO A 736 36.68 3.82 -32.54
C PRO A 736 36.28 2.33 -32.59
N PRO A 737 35.66 1.86 -33.68
CA PRO A 737 35.30 0.46 -33.84
C PRO A 737 36.56 -0.41 -33.99
N GLY A 738 36.63 -1.48 -33.18
CA GLY A 738 37.62 -2.54 -33.26
C GLY A 738 37.16 -3.70 -34.16
N LYS A 739 38.01 -4.72 -34.28
CA LYS A 739 37.70 -5.95 -35.04
C LYS A 739 36.74 -6.85 -34.26
N LYS A 740 35.79 -7.50 -34.94
CA LYS A 740 34.85 -8.48 -34.37
C LYS A 740 35.56 -9.42 -33.38
N LEU A 741 35.11 -9.37 -32.12
CA LEU A 741 35.40 -10.36 -31.09
C LEU A 741 34.64 -11.66 -31.40
N VAL A 742 35.28 -12.78 -31.09
CA VAL A 742 34.80 -14.15 -31.31
C VAL A 742 35.01 -14.91 -30.01
N ARG A 743 34.13 -15.88 -29.71
CA ARG A 743 34.15 -16.67 -28.47
C ARG A 743 35.52 -17.32 -28.23
N SER A 744 35.95 -17.38 -26.98
CA SER A 744 37.20 -18.07 -26.61
C SER A 744 37.19 -19.56 -27.00
N ASP A 745 36.02 -20.22 -26.94
CA ASP A 745 35.85 -21.66 -27.24
C ASP A 745 35.86 -22.02 -28.74
N THR A 746 35.92 -21.03 -29.64
CA THR A 746 35.99 -21.24 -31.10
C THR A 746 37.32 -20.77 -31.70
N ARG A 747 38.35 -20.61 -30.85
CA ARG A 747 39.74 -20.35 -31.25
C ARG A 747 40.61 -21.61 -31.11
N ASP A 748 40.42 -22.55 -32.03
CA ASP A 748 41.40 -23.57 -32.43
C ASP A 748 41.79 -23.34 -33.90
#